data_AF-A0A6P8J3H0-F1
#
_entry.id   AF-A0A6P8J3H0-F1
#
_cell.length_a   1.000
_cell.length_b   1.000
_cell.length_c   1.000
_cell.angle_alpha   90.00
_cell.angle_beta   90.00
_cell.angle_gamma   90.00
#
_symmetry.space_group_name_H-M   'P 1'
#
loop_
_entity.id
_entity.type
_entity.pdbx_description
1 polymer ?
#
loop_
_entity_poly.entity_id
_entity_poly.type
_entity_poly.pdbx_seq_one_letter_code
_entity_poly.pdbx_strand_id
1 'polypeptide(L)'
;MGDQHGQGKYCGKKSHFAVISIRSAKVRLHSDRAFEKIGFNATYYVIDNYSKGINLRVKSSTATELMLDIADLGFKFTELFVLYKEKESQKTWKVSTTSSTNITIRGLLPSKQYEARAVGYFKGRVYESQLVTTVTKQQPQEQMYDYGPSVGDSVVSHEWGDLKKCFGVELNEEGVNIFMKRYHKVYICRNGVIRFGENVFPRWPKPFSGSTEGCKNDLAMLAPYWATTDPYSFYQLRISAVYYQIYTSSQKTVKSKEVLNRATSEVNRLYEDPLPEEFQATLVLIVTWHNLRHLNLNSETRSLYNTFQAVIITDGVFTFVMYNYPPNGIQWSAPMARAKWRLYSTGSSVNDPLPVVGWSAGCEQYEYFNVSRSGEVTIGDIGAIYGQTVSRREGGFKQNSHGFKGKWLFRLEISTGQSSEQHCKSWFKMQPDPRPYLEYLEPCPCTFFQARWDERFNVEEDWRGKSKICAYSTFTSKDGWQQECCYSNDWRSNGALIVGHPGGGGALRENYETNEVNNAYDWCCAQSTMCHLYYQRRPSDDCKQYEPPEWSWMWGDPHFVTLDGKNYTFNGLGEYVMLDAKNGFFQLQARTRLAKGDGTATVFCAAVVKERNTSKVQVNLERQAGNMTLFIDEEILDYYSLTNQSTRLNGSVVVSRPKENAFRVTFPSGISVTVTEVKGALSILLAMPKSFRNQTRGLLGTWNGNQTDDLTTPSGDVLPADASSRDIHFRFGQKCK
;
A
#
# COMPACT_ATOMS: atom_id res chain seq x y z
N MET A 1 -19.74 53.40 -34.20
CA MET A 1 -18.33 53.17 -34.52
C MET A 1 -17.80 52.23 -33.45
N GLY A 2 -17.33 51.02 -33.69
CA GLY A 2 -17.09 50.21 -34.87
C GLY A 2 -16.61 48.85 -34.33
N ASP A 3 -16.89 47.78 -35.07
CA ASP A 3 -16.45 46.41 -34.80
C ASP A 3 -14.93 46.29 -34.63
N GLN A 4 -14.46 45.31 -33.84
CA GLN A 4 -13.64 44.21 -34.37
C GLN A 4 -13.39 43.06 -33.35
N HIS A 5 -13.82 41.88 -33.80
CA HIS A 5 -13.36 40.51 -33.54
C HIS A 5 -12.42 40.18 -32.36
N GLY A 6 -12.92 39.30 -31.50
CA GLY A 6 -12.13 38.29 -30.78
C GLY A 6 -12.95 37.01 -30.61
N GLN A 7 -12.59 35.95 -31.34
CA GLN A 7 -13.23 34.63 -31.27
C GLN A 7 -13.11 34.02 -29.87
N GLY A 8 -14.17 34.10 -29.06
CA GLY A 8 -14.33 33.34 -27.82
C GLY A 8 -14.79 31.91 -28.12
N LYS A 9 -13.95 30.92 -27.78
CA LYS A 9 -14.25 29.48 -27.91
C LYS A 9 -15.48 29.10 -27.07
N TYR A 10 -16.51 28.58 -27.74
CA TYR A 10 -17.69 27.99 -27.11
C TYR A 10 -17.33 26.71 -26.32
N CYS A 11 -17.62 26.69 -25.01
CA CYS A 11 -17.62 25.47 -24.22
C CYS A 11 -18.86 24.62 -24.56
N GLY A 12 -18.65 23.36 -24.94
CA GLY A 12 -19.69 22.33 -25.00
C GLY A 12 -20.65 22.39 -26.20
N LYS A 13 -20.17 22.07 -27.41
CA LYS A 13 -21.08 21.58 -28.47
C LYS A 13 -21.62 20.19 -28.06
N LYS A 14 -22.76 20.12 -27.37
CA LYS A 14 -23.51 18.84 -27.37
C LYS A 14 -24.09 18.62 -28.77
N SER A 15 -23.97 17.38 -29.25
CA SER A 15 -24.54 16.96 -30.53
C SER A 15 -26.05 17.25 -30.58
N HIS A 16 -26.57 17.52 -31.78
CA HIS A 16 -28.00 17.63 -32.03
C HIS A 16 -28.76 16.44 -31.40
N PHE A 17 -29.90 16.71 -30.77
CA PHE A 17 -30.76 15.67 -30.20
C PHE A 17 -32.20 15.90 -30.66
N ALA A 18 -32.96 14.81 -30.84
CA ALA A 18 -34.36 14.87 -31.26
C ALA A 18 -35.26 14.29 -30.17
N VAL A 19 -36.42 14.90 -29.96
CA VAL A 19 -37.45 14.43 -29.01
C VAL A 19 -38.69 14.04 -29.81
N ILE A 20 -39.13 12.79 -29.67
CA ILE A 20 -40.33 12.27 -30.33
C ILE A 20 -41.39 12.03 -29.25
N SER A 21 -42.57 12.67 -29.37
CA SER A 21 -43.69 12.46 -28.44
C SER A 21 -45.03 12.45 -29.18
N ILE A 22 -45.92 11.56 -28.75
CA ILE A 22 -47.18 11.23 -29.43
C ILE A 22 -48.40 11.95 -28.82
N ARG A 23 -48.25 12.62 -27.68
CA ARG A 23 -49.38 13.26 -26.95
C ARG A 23 -49.04 14.59 -26.28
N SER A 24 -47.77 14.82 -25.90
CA SER A 24 -47.15 16.10 -25.49
C SER A 24 -45.79 15.81 -24.83
N ALA A 25 -44.80 16.71 -24.95
CA ALA A 25 -43.51 16.57 -24.29
C ALA A 25 -43.12 17.86 -23.56
N LYS A 26 -42.69 17.72 -22.29
CA LYS A 26 -41.97 18.78 -21.57
C LYS A 26 -40.48 18.47 -21.61
N VAL A 27 -39.69 19.31 -22.29
CA VAL A 27 -38.24 19.21 -22.32
C VAL A 27 -37.67 20.11 -21.23
N ARG A 28 -36.99 19.52 -20.23
CA ARG A 28 -36.21 20.27 -19.23
C ARG A 28 -34.73 20.07 -19.52
N LEU A 29 -34.00 21.18 -19.61
CA LEU A 29 -32.56 21.18 -19.89
C LEU A 29 -31.85 21.67 -18.64
N HIS A 30 -30.94 20.84 -18.12
CA HIS A 30 -30.14 21.13 -16.92
C HIS A 30 -28.68 21.34 -17.33
N SER A 31 -28.07 22.42 -16.84
CA SER A 31 -26.61 22.65 -16.89
C SER A 31 -25.97 22.01 -15.67
N ASP A 32 -24.87 21.28 -15.85
CA ASP A 32 -24.22 20.47 -14.83
C ASP A 32 -23.19 21.23 -13.98
N ARG A 33 -22.78 22.47 -14.31
CA ARG A 33 -21.93 23.31 -13.42
C ARG A 33 -22.20 24.81 -13.59
N ALA A 34 -22.21 25.50 -12.44
CA ALA A 34 -22.15 26.93 -12.10
C ALA A 34 -22.43 28.03 -13.16
N PHE A 35 -23.22 29.02 -12.71
CA PHE A 35 -23.44 30.37 -13.25
C PHE A 35 -22.60 30.80 -14.48
N GLU A 36 -23.19 30.76 -15.68
CA GLU A 36 -22.81 31.66 -16.78
C GLU A 36 -24.02 32.13 -17.59
N LYS A 37 -23.93 33.39 -18.01
CA LYS A 37 -24.98 34.32 -18.45
C LYS A 37 -25.38 34.18 -19.93
N ILE A 38 -25.10 33.06 -20.59
CA ILE A 38 -25.26 32.92 -22.05
C ILE A 38 -25.93 31.57 -22.37
N GLY A 39 -27.09 31.63 -23.03
CA GLY A 39 -27.90 30.45 -23.37
C GLY A 39 -27.22 29.51 -24.36
N PHE A 40 -27.60 28.23 -24.31
CA PHE A 40 -27.24 27.25 -25.35
C PHE A 40 -28.15 27.43 -26.58
N ASN A 41 -27.62 27.18 -27.78
CA ASN A 41 -28.41 27.16 -29.00
C ASN A 41 -28.67 25.69 -29.37
N ALA A 42 -29.92 25.23 -29.22
CA ALA A 42 -30.32 23.87 -29.57
C ALA A 42 -31.46 23.92 -30.58
N THR A 43 -31.26 23.28 -31.73
CA THR A 43 -32.33 23.07 -32.72
C THR A 43 -33.08 21.79 -32.34
N TYR A 44 -34.37 21.90 -32.06
CA TYR A 44 -35.27 20.77 -31.84
C TYR A 44 -36.30 20.69 -32.95
N TYR A 45 -36.68 19.48 -33.32
CA TYR A 45 -37.75 19.23 -34.29
C TYR A 45 -38.90 18.55 -33.56
N VAL A 46 -40.12 19.07 -33.73
CA VAL A 46 -41.35 18.41 -33.31
C VAL A 46 -41.88 17.64 -34.50
N ILE A 47 -41.96 16.33 -34.36
CA ILE A 47 -42.52 15.44 -35.38
C ILE A 47 -43.98 15.21 -35.01
N ASP A 48 -44.90 15.70 -35.84
CA ASP A 48 -46.35 15.48 -35.70
C ASP A 48 -46.80 14.36 -36.65
N ASN A 49 -47.91 13.69 -36.32
CA ASN A 49 -48.38 12.41 -36.88
C ASN A 49 -48.75 12.42 -38.38
N TYR A 50 -48.48 13.51 -39.10
CA TYR A 50 -48.84 13.75 -40.51
C TYR A 50 -47.61 13.90 -41.45
N SER A 51 -46.41 13.56 -40.99
CA SER A 51 -45.19 13.61 -41.83
C SER A 51 -45.27 12.63 -43.02
N LYS A 52 -45.12 13.14 -44.24
CA LYS A 52 -44.97 12.29 -45.44
C LYS A 52 -43.60 11.60 -45.43
N GLY A 53 -43.60 10.32 -45.79
CA GLY A 53 -42.53 9.38 -45.46
C GLY A 53 -41.23 9.55 -46.25
N ILE A 54 -40.11 9.58 -45.52
CA ILE A 54 -38.78 9.25 -46.03
C ILE A 54 -38.65 7.73 -46.14
N ASN A 55 -38.10 7.21 -47.24
CA ASN A 55 -37.83 5.76 -47.33
C ASN A 55 -36.38 5.48 -46.91
N LEU A 56 -36.21 4.99 -45.68
CA LEU A 56 -34.94 4.53 -45.15
C LEU A 56 -34.80 3.03 -45.39
N ARG A 57 -33.66 2.59 -45.92
CA ARG A 57 -33.34 1.18 -46.16
C ARG A 57 -31.98 0.84 -45.57
N VAL A 58 -31.86 -0.38 -45.05
CA VAL A 58 -30.55 -0.93 -44.65
C VAL A 58 -29.90 -1.51 -45.89
N LYS A 59 -28.75 -0.96 -46.27
CA LYS A 59 -28.00 -1.39 -47.45
C LYS A 59 -27.12 -2.59 -47.11
N SER A 60 -26.44 -2.53 -45.96
CA SER A 60 -25.71 -3.66 -45.38
C SER A 60 -25.36 -3.38 -43.92
N SER A 61 -25.05 -4.42 -43.17
CA SER A 61 -24.48 -4.33 -41.82
C SER A 61 -23.17 -5.10 -41.74
N THR A 62 -22.22 -4.56 -40.98
CA THR A 62 -21.02 -5.26 -40.50
C THR A 62 -21.14 -5.45 -38.99
N ALA A 63 -20.06 -5.85 -38.32
CA ALA A 63 -20.07 -6.01 -36.86
C ALA A 63 -20.15 -4.68 -36.10
N THR A 64 -19.57 -3.63 -36.65
CA THR A 64 -19.46 -2.32 -35.99
C THR A 64 -20.06 -1.18 -36.80
N GLU A 65 -20.54 -1.45 -38.01
CA GLU A 65 -21.08 -0.44 -38.91
C GLU A 65 -22.43 -0.84 -39.49
N LEU A 66 -23.27 0.18 -39.71
CA LEU A 66 -24.55 0.05 -40.38
C LEU A 66 -24.62 1.05 -41.53
N MET A 67 -24.69 0.54 -42.76
CA MET A 67 -24.88 1.34 -43.96
C MET A 67 -26.36 1.46 -44.27
N LEU A 68 -26.85 2.71 -44.28
CA LEU A 68 -28.22 3.07 -44.56
C LEU A 68 -28.29 3.88 -45.85
N ASP A 69 -29.35 3.66 -46.60
CA ASP A 69 -29.68 4.39 -47.82
C ASP A 69 -31.02 5.09 -47.63
N ILE A 70 -31.03 6.39 -47.91
CA ILE A 70 -32.19 7.26 -47.82
C ILE A 70 -32.61 7.54 -49.26
N ALA A 71 -33.68 6.87 -49.70
CA ALA A 71 -34.11 6.95 -51.09
C ALA A 71 -34.50 8.40 -51.46
N ASP A 72 -34.07 8.85 -52.64
CA ASP A 72 -34.35 10.20 -53.15
C ASP A 72 -35.85 10.38 -53.38
N LEU A 73 -36.44 11.34 -52.67
CA LEU A 73 -37.86 11.68 -52.74
C LEU A 73 -38.12 12.89 -53.64
N GLY A 74 -37.11 13.37 -54.38
CA GLY A 74 -37.17 14.61 -55.14
C GLY A 74 -37.12 15.87 -54.26
N PHE A 75 -36.75 15.73 -52.98
CA PHE A 75 -36.58 16.84 -52.04
C PHE A 75 -35.09 17.07 -51.76
N LYS A 76 -34.60 18.30 -51.97
CA LYS A 76 -33.29 18.72 -51.48
C LYS A 76 -33.41 19.18 -50.03
N PHE A 77 -33.35 18.24 -49.10
CA PHE A 77 -33.38 18.54 -47.66
C PHE A 77 -32.25 19.50 -47.28
N THR A 78 -32.57 20.50 -46.46
CA THR A 78 -31.57 21.46 -45.95
C THR A 78 -30.65 20.78 -44.93
N GLU A 79 -31.20 19.90 -44.11
CA GLU A 79 -30.47 19.06 -43.15
C GLU A 79 -31.15 17.68 -43.03
N LEU A 80 -30.34 16.62 -42.95
CA LEU A 80 -30.79 15.24 -42.83
C LEU A 80 -30.11 14.59 -41.62
N PHE A 81 -30.92 14.04 -40.74
CA PHE A 81 -30.51 13.39 -39.50
C PHE A 81 -30.91 11.93 -39.52
N VAL A 82 -30.02 11.05 -39.10
CA VAL A 82 -30.33 9.67 -38.80
C VAL A 82 -30.27 9.46 -37.30
N LEU A 83 -31.42 9.13 -36.73
CA LEU A 83 -31.60 8.77 -35.34
C LEU A 83 -31.43 7.26 -35.22
N TYR A 84 -30.60 6.79 -34.30
CA TYR A 84 -30.42 5.36 -34.06
C TYR A 84 -30.25 5.02 -32.56
N LYS A 85 -30.65 3.82 -32.15
CA LYS A 85 -30.46 3.33 -30.77
C LYS A 85 -30.40 1.80 -30.73
N GLU A 86 -29.81 1.24 -29.68
CA GLU A 86 -29.95 -0.19 -29.36
C GLU A 86 -31.37 -0.44 -28.84
N LYS A 87 -32.04 -1.46 -29.40
CA LYS A 87 -33.47 -1.73 -29.18
C LYS A 87 -33.80 -2.02 -27.72
N GLU A 88 -32.97 -2.81 -27.04
CA GLU A 88 -33.26 -3.35 -25.71
C GLU A 88 -32.74 -2.48 -24.56
N SER A 89 -31.76 -1.60 -24.80
CA SER A 89 -31.00 -0.95 -23.71
C SER A 89 -31.21 0.55 -23.58
N GLN A 90 -31.56 1.27 -24.66
CA GLN A 90 -31.54 2.73 -24.65
C GLN A 90 -32.92 3.35 -24.86
N LYS A 91 -33.32 4.23 -23.94
CA LYS A 91 -34.45 5.16 -24.13
C LYS A 91 -34.06 6.34 -25.04
N THR A 92 -32.76 6.61 -25.16
CA THR A 92 -32.21 7.79 -25.84
C THR A 92 -31.76 7.45 -27.25
N TRP A 93 -32.10 8.30 -28.23
CA TRP A 93 -31.65 8.18 -29.61
C TRP A 93 -30.32 8.92 -29.82
N LYS A 94 -29.35 8.26 -30.45
CA LYS A 94 -28.13 8.89 -30.98
C LYS A 94 -28.41 9.51 -32.34
N VAL A 95 -27.68 10.55 -32.71
CA VAL A 95 -27.91 11.31 -33.94
C VAL A 95 -26.66 11.35 -34.80
N SER A 96 -26.80 11.07 -36.09
CA SER A 96 -25.77 11.27 -37.10
C SER A 96 -26.30 12.20 -38.20
N THR A 97 -25.51 13.21 -38.55
CA THR A 97 -25.85 14.19 -39.59
C THR A 97 -25.18 13.83 -40.90
N THR A 98 -25.91 13.92 -42.02
CA THR A 98 -25.37 13.69 -43.36
C THR A 98 -25.99 14.65 -44.36
N SER A 99 -25.24 15.02 -45.39
CA SER A 99 -25.74 15.69 -46.60
C SER A 99 -25.91 14.72 -47.78
N SER A 100 -25.48 13.47 -47.62
CA SER A 100 -25.59 12.40 -48.61
C SER A 100 -26.78 11.49 -48.30
N THR A 101 -27.37 10.93 -49.36
CA THR A 101 -28.41 9.88 -49.29
C THR A 101 -27.87 8.56 -48.74
N ASN A 102 -26.55 8.32 -48.81
CA ASN A 102 -25.93 7.15 -48.18
C ASN A 102 -25.22 7.59 -46.89
N ILE A 103 -25.48 6.88 -45.79
CA ILE A 103 -24.87 7.14 -44.49
C ILE A 103 -24.37 5.86 -43.86
N THR A 104 -23.17 5.93 -43.28
CA THR A 104 -22.58 4.83 -42.52
C THR A 104 -22.50 5.23 -41.06
N ILE A 105 -23.27 4.54 -40.23
CA ILE A 105 -23.17 4.65 -38.77
C ILE A 105 -22.05 3.74 -38.31
N ARG A 106 -21.08 4.25 -37.55
CA ARG A 106 -19.93 3.49 -37.03
C ARG A 106 -19.97 3.36 -35.51
N GLY A 107 -19.16 2.47 -34.96
CA GLY A 107 -19.02 2.27 -33.51
C GLY A 107 -20.23 1.57 -32.88
N LEU A 108 -20.91 0.70 -33.64
CA LEU A 108 -22.00 -0.13 -33.15
C LEU A 108 -21.46 -1.39 -32.45
N LEU A 109 -22.26 -1.94 -31.53
CA LEU A 109 -21.95 -3.20 -30.85
C LEU A 109 -22.28 -4.39 -31.77
N PRO A 110 -21.41 -5.42 -31.87
CA PRO A 110 -21.69 -6.62 -32.67
C PRO A 110 -22.87 -7.43 -32.12
N SER A 111 -23.58 -8.15 -33.00
CA SER A 111 -24.71 -9.03 -32.65
C SER A 111 -25.83 -8.35 -31.84
N LYS A 112 -25.98 -7.02 -31.97
CA LYS A 112 -27.02 -6.25 -31.29
C LYS A 112 -28.07 -5.75 -32.29
N GLN A 113 -29.30 -5.65 -31.81
CA GLN A 113 -30.42 -5.14 -32.59
C GLN A 113 -30.49 -3.62 -32.45
N TYR A 114 -30.42 -2.92 -33.59
CA TYR A 114 -30.51 -1.48 -33.67
C TYR A 114 -31.78 -1.05 -34.38
N GLU A 115 -32.41 0.00 -33.86
CA GLU A 115 -33.50 0.72 -34.49
C GLU A 115 -32.95 2.03 -35.07
N ALA A 116 -33.35 2.36 -36.29
CA ALA A 116 -32.94 3.59 -36.97
C ALA A 116 -34.12 4.25 -37.69
N ARG A 117 -34.12 5.59 -37.76
CA ARG A 117 -35.02 6.39 -38.59
C ARG A 117 -34.32 7.64 -39.10
N ALA A 118 -34.73 8.12 -40.27
CA ALA A 118 -34.25 9.37 -40.85
C ALA A 118 -35.27 10.49 -40.60
N VAL A 119 -34.76 11.70 -40.38
CA VAL A 119 -35.54 12.93 -40.23
C VAL A 119 -34.91 13.98 -41.13
N GLY A 120 -35.72 14.60 -41.99
CA GLY A 120 -35.28 15.63 -42.91
C GLY A 120 -36.11 16.90 -42.78
N TYR A 121 -35.47 18.06 -42.94
CA TYR A 121 -36.15 19.35 -42.98
C TYR A 121 -36.15 19.93 -44.39
N PHE A 122 -37.32 20.33 -44.88
CA PHE A 122 -37.47 20.96 -46.20
C PHE A 122 -38.63 21.96 -46.20
N LYS A 123 -38.36 23.19 -46.65
CA LYS A 123 -39.35 24.28 -46.81
C LYS A 123 -40.34 24.43 -45.63
N GLY A 124 -39.82 24.53 -44.40
CA GLY A 124 -40.66 24.74 -43.23
C GLY A 124 -41.35 23.49 -42.68
N ARG A 125 -41.13 22.31 -43.26
CA ARG A 125 -41.76 21.04 -42.86
C ARG A 125 -40.74 19.98 -42.52
N VAL A 126 -41.09 19.13 -41.55
CA VAL A 126 -40.31 17.97 -41.12
C VAL A 126 -40.87 16.72 -41.79
N TYR A 127 -39.98 15.88 -42.28
CA TYR A 127 -40.26 14.60 -42.91
C TYR A 127 -39.56 13.51 -42.10
N GLU A 128 -40.21 12.38 -41.88
CA GLU A 128 -39.63 11.25 -41.13
C GLU A 128 -39.73 9.95 -41.91
N SER A 129 -38.83 9.00 -41.64
CA SER A 129 -38.93 7.65 -42.17
C SER A 129 -39.69 6.71 -41.26
N GLN A 130 -40.18 5.62 -41.85
CA GLN A 130 -40.52 4.42 -41.08
C GLN A 130 -39.32 3.94 -40.24
N LEU A 131 -39.62 3.25 -39.15
CA LEU A 131 -38.59 2.65 -38.30
C LEU A 131 -37.99 1.44 -38.98
N VAL A 132 -36.66 1.43 -39.14
CA VAL A 132 -35.95 0.27 -39.64
C VAL A 132 -35.23 -0.41 -38.49
N THR A 133 -35.35 -1.73 -38.42
CA THR A 133 -34.67 -2.54 -37.43
C THR A 133 -33.69 -3.49 -38.11
N THR A 134 -32.48 -3.60 -37.58
CA THR A 134 -31.43 -4.47 -38.14
C THR A 134 -30.55 -5.04 -37.05
N VAL A 135 -29.83 -6.11 -37.38
CA VAL A 135 -28.88 -6.77 -36.48
C VAL A 135 -27.48 -6.59 -37.06
N THR A 136 -26.55 -6.08 -36.26
CA THR A 136 -25.14 -6.04 -36.63
C THR A 136 -24.58 -7.45 -36.71
N LYS A 137 -23.70 -7.69 -37.69
CA LYS A 137 -23.12 -9.03 -37.87
C LYS A 137 -22.24 -9.40 -36.67
N GLN A 138 -22.00 -10.69 -36.50
CA GLN A 138 -21.01 -11.15 -35.53
C GLN A 138 -19.61 -10.76 -36.03
N GLN A 139 -18.77 -10.19 -35.16
CA GLN A 139 -17.36 -9.94 -35.49
C GLN A 139 -16.62 -11.29 -35.54
N PRO A 140 -15.79 -11.57 -36.56
CA PRO A 140 -14.84 -12.69 -36.49
C PRO A 140 -13.97 -12.49 -35.26
N GLN A 141 -14.06 -13.40 -34.31
CA GLN A 141 -13.44 -13.21 -33.02
C GLN A 141 -11.97 -13.66 -33.08
N GLU A 142 -11.05 -12.71 -33.25
CA GLU A 142 -9.63 -12.98 -33.05
C GLU A 142 -9.35 -13.29 -31.59
N GLN A 143 -9.17 -14.58 -31.30
CA GLN A 143 -9.05 -15.08 -29.94
C GLN A 143 -7.66 -14.82 -29.33
N MET A 144 -6.64 -14.63 -30.16
CA MET A 144 -5.29 -14.22 -29.76
C MET A 144 -4.83 -13.00 -30.56
N TYR A 145 -3.83 -12.30 -30.03
CA TYR A 145 -3.03 -11.33 -30.78
C TYR A 145 -2.04 -12.09 -31.66
N ASP A 146 -1.74 -11.55 -32.85
CA ASP A 146 -0.71 -12.12 -33.72
C ASP A 146 0.62 -12.24 -32.98
N TYR A 147 1.34 -13.35 -33.23
CA TYR A 147 2.57 -13.64 -32.52
C TYR A 147 3.58 -14.41 -33.37
N GLY A 148 4.83 -14.41 -32.91
CA GLY A 148 5.93 -15.17 -33.47
C GLY A 148 6.85 -14.36 -34.41
N PRO A 149 7.84 -15.02 -35.03
CA PRO A 149 8.90 -14.33 -35.77
C PRO A 149 8.39 -13.56 -37.00
N SER A 150 7.32 -14.05 -37.64
CA SER A 150 6.71 -13.43 -38.82
C SER A 150 6.14 -12.04 -38.55
N VAL A 151 5.82 -11.73 -37.28
CA VAL A 151 5.33 -10.42 -36.85
C VAL A 151 6.39 -9.63 -36.07
N GLY A 152 7.62 -10.15 -35.98
CA GLY A 152 8.75 -9.49 -35.34
C GLY A 152 8.78 -9.60 -33.82
N ASP A 153 8.13 -10.62 -33.24
CA ASP A 153 8.21 -10.86 -31.79
C ASP A 153 9.60 -11.35 -31.37
N SER A 154 10.00 -10.95 -30.16
CA SER A 154 11.19 -11.47 -29.52
C SER A 154 10.93 -12.87 -28.98
N VAL A 155 11.97 -13.69 -28.87
CA VAL A 155 11.88 -15.04 -28.30
C VAL A 155 12.69 -15.13 -27.01
N VAL A 156 12.14 -15.78 -26.00
CA VAL A 156 12.86 -16.08 -24.75
C VAL A 156 14.03 -17.01 -25.05
N SER A 157 15.20 -16.75 -24.44
CA SER A 157 16.43 -17.56 -24.61
C SER A 157 16.15 -19.07 -24.44
N HIS A 158 16.86 -19.90 -25.21
CA HIS A 158 16.79 -21.36 -25.13
C HIS A 158 18.07 -21.99 -24.56
N GLU A 159 18.96 -21.20 -23.95
CA GLU A 159 20.24 -21.70 -23.43
C GLU A 159 20.05 -22.58 -22.19
N TRP A 160 20.87 -23.62 -22.06
CA TRP A 160 20.79 -24.59 -20.97
C TRP A 160 20.93 -23.95 -19.58
N GLY A 161 21.79 -22.94 -19.44
CA GLY A 161 21.99 -22.17 -18.20
C GLY A 161 20.74 -21.38 -17.77
N ASP A 162 19.90 -21.01 -18.73
CA ASP A 162 18.70 -20.21 -18.48
C ASP A 162 17.45 -21.05 -18.19
N LEU A 163 17.51 -22.38 -18.34
CA LEU A 163 16.36 -23.27 -18.11
C LEU A 163 15.86 -23.25 -16.66
N LYS A 164 16.71 -22.85 -15.70
CA LYS A 164 16.40 -22.76 -14.27
C LYS A 164 16.01 -21.35 -13.80
N LYS A 165 15.90 -20.38 -14.70
CA LYS A 165 15.55 -18.98 -14.40
C LYS A 165 14.44 -18.49 -15.31
N CYS A 166 13.70 -17.48 -14.85
CA CYS A 166 12.76 -16.74 -15.68
C CYS A 166 13.47 -15.56 -16.36
N PHE A 167 13.10 -15.28 -17.61
CA PHE A 167 13.76 -14.28 -18.44
C PHE A 167 13.25 -12.88 -18.13
N GLY A 168 14.14 -11.96 -17.78
CA GLY A 168 13.78 -10.59 -17.41
C GLY A 168 13.52 -9.70 -18.62
N VAL A 169 12.40 -8.98 -18.59
CA VAL A 169 12.01 -7.97 -19.57
C VAL A 169 11.80 -6.65 -18.84
N GLU A 170 12.52 -5.60 -19.27
CA GLU A 170 12.36 -4.25 -18.73
C GLU A 170 11.13 -3.56 -19.34
N LEU A 171 10.39 -2.85 -18.51
CA LEU A 171 9.27 -1.99 -18.89
C LEU A 171 9.74 -0.52 -18.94
N ASN A 172 8.92 0.36 -19.51
CA ASN A 172 9.19 1.81 -19.50
C ASN A 172 8.96 2.42 -18.10
N GLU A 173 9.14 3.74 -17.98
CA GLU A 173 8.93 4.49 -16.72
C GLU A 173 7.49 4.40 -16.17
N GLU A 174 6.51 4.05 -17.00
CA GLU A 174 5.13 3.86 -16.54
C GLU A 174 4.99 2.59 -15.68
N GLY A 175 5.78 1.55 -15.99
CA GLY A 175 5.74 0.26 -15.32
C GLY A 175 4.37 -0.42 -15.40
N VAL A 176 4.14 -1.43 -14.57
CA VAL A 176 2.81 -2.05 -14.37
C VAL A 176 2.49 -2.08 -12.88
N ASN A 177 1.26 -1.68 -12.54
CA ASN A 177 0.77 -1.76 -11.18
C ASN A 177 0.11 -3.12 -10.96
N ILE A 178 0.64 -3.89 -10.02
CA ILE A 178 0.04 -5.14 -9.59
C ILE A 178 -0.30 -4.97 -8.10
N PHE A 179 -1.59 -4.89 -7.84
CA PHE A 179 -2.24 -4.49 -6.61
C PHE A 179 -1.73 -3.14 -6.09
N MET A 180 -0.88 -3.15 -5.07
CA MET A 180 -0.32 -1.92 -4.47
C MET A 180 1.17 -1.71 -4.79
N LYS A 181 1.75 -2.51 -5.70
CA LYS A 181 3.18 -2.45 -6.03
C LYS A 181 3.39 -2.22 -7.52
N ARG A 182 4.28 -1.27 -7.84
CA ARG A 182 4.67 -0.97 -9.22
C ARG A 182 5.92 -1.75 -9.60
N TYR A 183 5.86 -2.43 -10.73
CA TYR A 183 6.98 -3.18 -11.27
C TYR A 183 7.43 -2.58 -12.60
N HIS A 184 8.73 -2.32 -12.72
CA HIS A 184 9.37 -1.84 -13.94
C HIS A 184 10.08 -2.97 -14.69
N LYS A 185 10.03 -4.19 -14.15
CA LYS A 185 10.65 -5.39 -14.72
C LYS A 185 9.78 -6.60 -14.46
N VAL A 186 9.61 -7.43 -15.46
CA VAL A 186 8.83 -8.67 -15.40
C VAL A 186 9.67 -9.87 -15.81
N TYR A 187 9.38 -11.05 -15.27
CA TYR A 187 10.17 -12.24 -15.53
C TYR A 187 9.31 -13.33 -16.15
N ILE A 188 9.55 -13.66 -17.42
CA ILE A 188 8.78 -14.63 -18.19
C ILE A 188 9.39 -16.03 -18.03
N CYS A 189 8.60 -16.97 -17.53
CA CYS A 189 9.01 -18.36 -17.31
C CYS A 189 8.47 -19.26 -18.44
N ARG A 190 9.26 -20.25 -18.85
CA ARG A 190 8.91 -21.17 -19.96
C ARG A 190 7.71 -22.07 -19.68
N ASN A 191 7.34 -22.20 -18.41
CA ASN A 191 6.30 -23.10 -17.91
C ASN A 191 4.93 -22.41 -17.73
N GLY A 192 4.69 -21.30 -18.42
CA GLY A 192 3.40 -20.61 -18.43
C GLY A 192 3.17 -19.64 -17.29
N VAL A 193 4.23 -19.06 -16.72
CA VAL A 193 4.18 -18.09 -15.60
C VAL A 193 4.92 -16.81 -15.96
N ILE A 194 4.41 -15.67 -15.49
CA ILE A 194 5.11 -14.38 -15.44
C ILE A 194 5.27 -13.99 -13.98
N ARG A 195 6.49 -13.72 -13.53
CA ARG A 195 6.80 -13.29 -12.16
C ARG A 195 7.19 -11.82 -12.08
N PHE A 196 7.08 -11.26 -10.88
CA PHE A 196 7.48 -9.90 -10.55
C PHE A 196 8.45 -9.92 -9.35
N GLY A 197 9.37 -8.95 -9.29
CA GLY A 197 10.37 -8.85 -8.21
C GLY A 197 11.59 -9.76 -8.41
N GLU A 198 11.39 -11.08 -8.57
CA GLU A 198 12.48 -12.07 -8.66
C GLU A 198 12.45 -12.95 -9.92
N ASN A 199 13.62 -13.44 -10.34
CA ASN A 199 13.79 -14.30 -11.52
C ASN A 199 13.75 -15.81 -11.23
N VAL A 200 13.32 -16.22 -10.04
CA VAL A 200 13.30 -17.62 -9.60
C VAL A 200 12.26 -18.43 -10.36
N PHE A 201 12.67 -19.55 -10.97
CA PHE A 201 11.80 -20.41 -11.77
C PHE A 201 10.90 -21.33 -10.93
N PRO A 202 9.56 -21.14 -10.93
CA PRO A 202 8.65 -21.91 -10.11
C PRO A 202 8.33 -23.25 -10.79
N ARG A 203 9.08 -24.31 -10.47
CA ARG A 203 8.99 -25.60 -11.17
C ARG A 203 7.64 -26.33 -11.01
N TRP A 204 7.06 -26.31 -9.81
CA TRP A 204 5.96 -27.20 -9.45
C TRP A 204 4.65 -26.45 -9.21
N PRO A 205 3.66 -26.58 -10.12
CA PRO A 205 2.33 -26.03 -9.96
C PRO A 205 1.68 -26.39 -8.62
N LYS A 206 1.18 -25.37 -7.93
CA LYS A 206 0.36 -25.50 -6.73
C LYS A 206 -0.76 -24.45 -6.76
N PRO A 207 -2.02 -24.80 -6.46
CA PRO A 207 -3.08 -23.81 -6.34
C PRO A 207 -2.67 -22.69 -5.39
N PHE A 208 -3.01 -21.45 -5.73
CA PHE A 208 -2.68 -20.32 -4.87
C PHE A 208 -3.43 -20.44 -3.54
N SER A 209 -2.75 -20.19 -2.42
CA SER A 209 -3.28 -20.30 -1.07
C SER A 209 -2.73 -19.19 -0.18
N GLY A 210 -3.52 -18.70 0.79
CA GLY A 210 -3.14 -17.63 1.70
C GLY A 210 -2.30 -18.05 2.92
N SER A 211 -1.67 -19.24 2.90
CA SER A 211 -0.91 -19.73 4.06
C SER A 211 0.53 -19.18 4.14
N THR A 212 1.03 -19.01 5.37
CA THR A 212 2.35 -18.46 5.69
C THR A 212 3.52 -19.33 5.23
N GLU A 213 3.35 -20.65 5.07
CA GLU A 213 4.40 -21.55 4.55
C GLU A 213 4.72 -21.31 3.06
N GLY A 214 3.77 -20.77 2.29
CA GLY A 214 4.00 -20.35 0.90
C GLY A 214 4.79 -19.05 0.78
N CYS A 215 4.99 -18.31 1.88
CA CYS A 215 5.50 -16.94 1.86
C CYS A 215 7.04 -16.79 1.84
N LYS A 216 7.80 -17.89 1.83
CA LYS A 216 9.27 -17.80 1.85
C LYS A 216 9.92 -17.28 0.54
N ASN A 217 9.16 -17.13 -0.56
CA ASN A 217 9.71 -16.86 -1.91
C ASN A 217 9.02 -15.73 -2.70
N ASP A 218 8.42 -14.73 -2.04
CA ASP A 218 7.77 -13.52 -2.60
C ASP A 218 7.06 -13.72 -3.97
N LEU A 219 5.83 -14.23 -3.95
CA LEU A 219 5.19 -14.94 -5.07
C LEU A 219 4.30 -14.07 -5.98
N ALA A 220 4.56 -12.77 -6.15
CA ALA A 220 3.82 -11.98 -7.12
C ALA A 220 3.98 -12.57 -8.53
N MET A 221 2.89 -13.11 -9.09
CA MET A 221 2.93 -13.81 -10.38
C MET A 221 1.58 -13.91 -11.08
N LEU A 222 1.62 -13.96 -12.40
CA LEU A 222 0.53 -14.30 -13.30
C LEU A 222 0.75 -15.71 -13.83
N ALA A 223 -0.25 -16.57 -13.71
CA ALA A 223 -0.23 -17.94 -14.20
C ALA A 223 -1.36 -18.13 -15.23
N PRO A 224 -1.17 -17.72 -16.50
CA PRO A 224 -2.09 -18.08 -17.57
C PRO A 224 -2.20 -19.60 -17.71
N TYR A 225 -1.12 -20.35 -17.60
CA TYR A 225 -1.21 -21.82 -17.54
C TYR A 225 0.06 -22.41 -16.94
N TRP A 226 0.14 -22.43 -15.61
CA TRP A 226 1.32 -22.94 -14.92
C TRP A 226 1.34 -24.46 -14.92
N ALA A 227 2.27 -25.07 -15.64
CA ALA A 227 2.37 -26.51 -15.80
C ALA A 227 3.82 -27.02 -15.83
N THR A 228 4.06 -28.30 -15.54
CA THR A 228 5.38 -28.91 -15.78
C THR A 228 5.58 -29.17 -17.27
N THR A 229 6.66 -28.60 -17.83
CA THR A 229 6.95 -28.65 -19.27
C THR A 229 8.25 -29.37 -19.56
N ASP A 230 8.34 -30.01 -20.72
CA ASP A 230 9.56 -30.65 -21.20
C ASP A 230 10.61 -29.57 -21.55
N PRO A 231 11.78 -29.51 -20.89
CA PRO A 231 12.83 -28.58 -21.27
C PRO A 231 13.46 -28.93 -22.63
N TYR A 232 13.49 -30.20 -23.03
CA TYR A 232 14.15 -30.69 -24.24
C TYR A 232 13.52 -30.14 -25.53
N SER A 233 12.20 -29.93 -25.50
CA SER A 233 11.45 -29.30 -26.59
C SER A 233 11.87 -27.86 -26.89
N PHE A 234 12.44 -27.15 -25.91
CA PHE A 234 12.93 -25.78 -26.06
C PHE A 234 14.36 -25.76 -26.60
N TYR A 235 15.31 -26.40 -25.90
CA TYR A 235 16.72 -26.18 -26.19
C TYR A 235 17.29 -27.07 -27.31
N GLN A 236 16.68 -28.22 -27.59
CA GLN A 236 17.22 -29.18 -28.56
C GLN A 236 16.30 -29.42 -29.76
N LEU A 237 15.01 -29.64 -29.53
CA LEU A 237 14.07 -29.92 -30.62
C LEU A 237 13.45 -28.66 -31.23
N ARG A 238 13.49 -27.52 -30.53
CA ARG A 238 12.92 -26.22 -30.96
C ARG A 238 11.44 -26.31 -31.36
N ILE A 239 10.68 -27.17 -30.67
CA ILE A 239 9.25 -27.38 -30.90
C ILE A 239 8.43 -26.40 -30.05
N SER A 240 8.87 -26.17 -28.81
CA SER A 240 8.25 -25.22 -27.90
C SER A 240 9.01 -23.89 -27.93
N ALA A 241 8.29 -22.78 -27.93
CA ALA A 241 8.86 -21.45 -27.89
C ALA A 241 8.01 -20.51 -27.02
N VAL A 242 8.63 -19.48 -26.44
CA VAL A 242 7.91 -18.39 -25.77
C VAL A 242 8.25 -17.09 -26.49
N TYR A 243 7.25 -16.49 -27.10
CA TYR A 243 7.36 -15.21 -27.79
C TYR A 243 6.86 -14.09 -26.89
N TYR A 244 7.49 -12.92 -26.98
CA TYR A 244 7.01 -11.73 -26.30
C TYR A 244 7.25 -10.47 -27.11
N GLN A 245 6.41 -9.47 -26.91
CA GLN A 245 6.61 -8.14 -27.47
C GLN A 245 5.96 -7.06 -26.61
N ILE A 246 6.62 -5.90 -26.52
CA ILE A 246 6.14 -4.72 -25.81
C ILE A 246 5.77 -3.64 -26.83
N TYR A 247 4.58 -3.09 -26.69
CA TYR A 247 4.08 -1.94 -27.44
C TYR A 247 3.81 -0.80 -26.48
N THR A 248 4.36 0.38 -26.77
CA THR A 248 4.18 1.57 -25.94
C THR A 248 3.64 2.75 -26.75
N SER A 249 2.95 3.67 -26.09
CA SER A 249 2.48 4.95 -26.64
C SER A 249 3.63 5.81 -27.17
N SER A 250 4.83 5.67 -26.58
CA SER A 250 6.05 6.35 -27.04
C SER A 250 6.55 5.81 -28.39
N GLN A 251 6.29 4.55 -28.73
CA GLN A 251 6.59 3.96 -30.03
C GLN A 251 5.53 4.37 -31.06
N LYS A 252 5.86 5.33 -31.93
CA LYS A 252 4.93 5.87 -32.94
C LYS A 252 4.73 4.99 -34.19
N THR A 253 4.80 3.67 -34.07
CA THR A 253 4.59 2.74 -35.20
C THR A 253 3.10 2.47 -35.44
N VAL A 254 2.73 2.10 -36.68
CA VAL A 254 1.34 1.74 -37.03
C VAL A 254 0.87 0.54 -36.20
N LYS A 255 1.71 -0.50 -36.11
CA LYS A 255 1.43 -1.70 -35.34
C LYS A 255 1.22 -1.41 -33.84
N SER A 256 2.05 -0.55 -33.23
CA SER A 256 1.87 -0.16 -31.83
C SER A 256 0.50 0.49 -31.59
N LYS A 257 0.11 1.44 -32.45
CA LYS A 257 -1.21 2.09 -32.36
C LYS A 257 -2.35 1.09 -32.53
N GLU A 258 -2.26 0.16 -33.47
CA GLU A 258 -3.28 -0.86 -33.69
C GLU A 258 -3.44 -1.78 -32.48
N VAL A 259 -2.33 -2.25 -31.90
CA VAL A 259 -2.33 -3.11 -30.71
C VAL A 259 -2.89 -2.36 -29.49
N LEU A 260 -2.45 -1.12 -29.24
CA LEU A 260 -2.93 -0.29 -28.13
C LEU A 260 -4.43 0.03 -28.26
N ASN A 261 -4.90 0.35 -29.47
CA ASN A 261 -6.32 0.62 -29.74
C ASN A 261 -7.18 -0.64 -29.57
N ARG A 262 -6.68 -1.79 -30.05
CA ARG A 262 -7.35 -3.09 -29.86
C ARG A 262 -7.46 -3.42 -28.38
N ALA A 263 -6.37 -3.30 -27.62
CA ALA A 263 -6.35 -3.58 -26.19
C ALA A 263 -7.30 -2.66 -25.42
N THR A 264 -7.28 -1.36 -25.72
CA THR A 264 -8.24 -0.37 -25.17
C THR A 264 -9.68 -0.78 -25.44
N SER A 265 -9.99 -1.12 -26.70
CA SER A 265 -11.34 -1.54 -27.09
C SER A 265 -11.78 -2.83 -26.41
N GLU A 266 -10.89 -3.81 -26.24
CA GLU A 266 -11.22 -5.06 -25.57
C GLU A 266 -11.46 -4.88 -24.08
N VAL A 267 -10.65 -4.06 -23.38
CA VAL A 267 -10.86 -3.74 -21.97
C VAL A 267 -12.20 -3.01 -21.80
N ASN A 268 -12.44 -1.95 -22.56
CA ASN A 268 -13.69 -1.18 -22.47
C ASN A 268 -14.94 -1.99 -22.84
N ARG A 269 -14.78 -3.09 -23.59
CA ARG A 269 -15.87 -4.00 -23.96
C ARG A 269 -16.12 -5.09 -22.92
N LEU A 270 -15.07 -5.63 -22.32
CA LEU A 270 -15.14 -6.77 -21.39
C LEU A 270 -15.28 -6.36 -19.92
N TYR A 271 -14.86 -5.14 -19.58
CA TYR A 271 -14.95 -4.58 -18.24
C TYR A 271 -16.21 -3.71 -18.12
N GLU A 272 -17.22 -4.23 -17.43
CA GLU A 272 -18.53 -3.56 -17.30
C GLU A 272 -18.61 -2.57 -16.12
N ASP A 273 -17.71 -2.70 -15.14
CA ASP A 273 -17.72 -1.79 -13.99
C ASP A 273 -17.18 -0.41 -14.44
N PRO A 274 -17.86 0.71 -14.12
CA PRO A 274 -17.41 2.03 -14.54
C PRO A 274 -16.09 2.38 -13.88
N LEU A 275 -15.09 2.73 -14.70
CA LEU A 275 -13.83 3.29 -14.20
C LEU A 275 -14.02 4.78 -13.88
N PRO A 276 -13.32 5.30 -12.86
CA PRO A 276 -13.38 6.72 -12.49
C PRO A 276 -12.88 7.67 -13.59
N GLU A 277 -11.92 7.22 -14.40
CA GLU A 277 -11.43 7.91 -15.60
C GLU A 277 -11.54 7.00 -16.83
N GLU A 278 -11.55 7.59 -18.03
CA GLU A 278 -11.62 6.83 -19.28
C GLU A 278 -10.31 6.07 -19.52
N PHE A 279 -10.41 4.75 -19.71
CA PHE A 279 -9.23 3.91 -19.92
C PHE A 279 -8.73 4.00 -21.36
N GLN A 280 -7.42 4.25 -21.50
CA GLN A 280 -6.71 4.22 -22.78
C GLN A 280 -5.32 3.61 -22.60
N ALA A 281 -5.09 2.42 -23.16
CA ALA A 281 -3.84 1.70 -23.02
C ALA A 281 -2.64 2.51 -23.55
N THR A 282 -1.62 2.69 -22.71
CA THR A 282 -0.34 3.30 -23.05
C THR A 282 0.78 2.27 -23.17
N LEU A 283 0.63 1.11 -22.52
CA LEU A 283 1.55 -0.01 -22.61
C LEU A 283 0.79 -1.33 -22.75
N VAL A 284 1.25 -2.18 -23.67
CA VAL A 284 0.78 -3.55 -23.87
C VAL A 284 1.97 -4.50 -23.98
N LEU A 285 2.05 -5.48 -23.08
CA LEU A 285 2.99 -6.60 -23.18
C LEU A 285 2.21 -7.87 -23.54
N ILE A 286 2.55 -8.45 -24.69
CA ILE A 286 2.00 -9.73 -25.15
C ILE A 286 3.04 -10.82 -24.92
N VAL A 287 2.64 -11.92 -24.28
CA VAL A 287 3.47 -13.11 -24.09
C VAL A 287 2.70 -14.34 -24.57
N THR A 288 3.27 -15.07 -25.53
CA THR A 288 2.66 -16.26 -26.11
C THR A 288 3.54 -17.47 -25.87
N TRP A 289 3.00 -18.49 -25.19
CA TRP A 289 3.61 -19.80 -25.10
C TRP A 289 3.11 -20.64 -26.26
N HIS A 290 4.01 -21.02 -27.15
CA HIS A 290 3.72 -21.73 -28.38
C HIS A 290 4.18 -23.18 -28.28
N ASN A 291 3.26 -24.09 -28.55
CA ASN A 291 3.47 -25.53 -28.62
C ASN A 291 4.20 -26.14 -27.40
N LEU A 292 3.79 -25.78 -26.19
CA LEU A 292 4.34 -26.34 -24.96
C LEU A 292 4.06 -27.84 -24.87
N ARG A 293 5.12 -28.63 -24.67
CA ARG A 293 5.03 -30.07 -24.44
C ARG A 293 4.95 -30.41 -22.96
N HIS A 294 4.17 -31.43 -22.65
CA HIS A 294 4.09 -32.01 -21.31
C HIS A 294 5.44 -32.64 -20.93
N LEU A 295 5.82 -32.59 -19.64
CA LEU A 295 7.08 -33.15 -19.14
C LEU A 295 7.19 -34.67 -19.37
N ASN A 296 6.12 -35.41 -19.05
CA ASN A 296 6.02 -36.85 -19.29
C ASN A 296 5.58 -37.10 -20.76
N LEU A 297 6.51 -37.54 -21.62
CA LEU A 297 6.31 -37.80 -23.05
C LEU A 297 6.01 -39.29 -23.31
N ASN A 298 4.78 -39.71 -23.07
CA ASN A 298 4.30 -41.08 -23.35
C ASN A 298 3.54 -41.15 -24.68
N SER A 299 2.99 -42.31 -25.03
CA SER A 299 2.24 -42.52 -26.29
C SER A 299 1.04 -41.59 -26.45
N GLU A 300 0.46 -41.07 -25.37
CA GLU A 300 -0.71 -40.20 -25.38
C GLU A 300 -0.33 -38.71 -25.46
N THR A 301 0.80 -38.29 -24.85
CA THR A 301 1.17 -36.86 -24.74
C THR A 301 2.20 -36.39 -25.76
N ARG A 302 2.95 -37.30 -26.41
CA ARG A 302 4.06 -36.95 -27.30
C ARG A 302 3.67 -36.09 -28.51
N SER A 303 2.41 -36.17 -28.94
CA SER A 303 1.84 -35.40 -30.05
C SER A 303 0.93 -34.25 -29.61
N LEU A 304 0.82 -33.98 -28.30
CA LEU A 304 -0.06 -32.95 -27.76
C LEU A 304 0.73 -31.70 -27.39
N TYR A 305 0.12 -30.54 -27.63
CA TYR A 305 0.75 -29.24 -27.43
C TYR A 305 -0.23 -28.24 -26.82
N ASN A 306 0.27 -27.40 -25.93
CA ASN A 306 -0.49 -26.27 -25.40
C ASN A 306 0.03 -24.95 -26.00
N THR A 307 -0.90 -24.15 -26.53
CA THR A 307 -0.65 -22.78 -27.01
C THR A 307 -1.66 -21.82 -26.39
N PHE A 308 -1.16 -20.77 -25.74
CA PHE A 308 -1.96 -19.75 -25.05
C PHE A 308 -1.17 -18.46 -24.88
N GLN A 309 -1.86 -17.38 -24.52
CA GLN A 309 -1.27 -16.05 -24.46
C GLN A 309 -1.74 -15.29 -23.21
N ALA A 310 -0.84 -14.50 -22.62
CA ALA A 310 -1.15 -13.48 -21.63
C ALA A 310 -0.86 -12.10 -22.20
N VAL A 311 -1.77 -11.15 -22.00
CA VAL A 311 -1.65 -9.77 -22.47
C VAL A 311 -1.81 -8.84 -21.28
N ILE A 312 -0.72 -8.21 -20.84
CA ILE A 312 -0.73 -7.20 -19.78
C ILE A 312 -0.97 -5.84 -20.43
N ILE A 313 -1.95 -5.09 -19.95
CA ILE A 313 -2.45 -3.85 -20.53
C ILE A 313 -2.53 -2.79 -19.43
N THR A 314 -1.92 -1.63 -19.62
CA THR A 314 -1.99 -0.53 -18.65
C THR A 314 -1.99 0.83 -19.32
N ASP A 315 -2.54 1.82 -18.63
CA ASP A 315 -2.44 3.26 -18.92
C ASP A 315 -1.55 4.01 -17.90
N GLY A 316 -0.83 3.27 -17.05
CA GLY A 316 -0.03 3.81 -15.94
C GLY A 316 -0.81 4.03 -14.64
N VAL A 317 -2.15 3.92 -14.65
CA VAL A 317 -3.01 3.97 -13.47
C VAL A 317 -3.71 2.64 -13.28
N PHE A 318 -4.53 2.24 -14.26
CA PHE A 318 -5.25 0.98 -14.31
C PHE A 318 -4.40 -0.08 -15.01
N THR A 319 -4.39 -1.29 -14.47
CA THR A 319 -3.66 -2.43 -15.04
C THR A 319 -4.58 -3.63 -15.13
N PHE A 320 -4.61 -4.23 -16.31
CA PHE A 320 -5.37 -5.43 -16.63
C PHE A 320 -4.45 -6.51 -17.16
N VAL A 321 -4.83 -7.77 -16.97
CA VAL A 321 -4.27 -8.88 -17.74
C VAL A 321 -5.37 -9.69 -18.38
N MET A 322 -5.16 -10.04 -19.64
CA MET A 322 -6.04 -10.91 -20.41
C MET A 322 -5.35 -12.25 -20.68
N TYR A 323 -6.03 -13.36 -20.36
CA TYR A 323 -5.59 -14.70 -20.74
C TYR A 323 -6.42 -15.19 -21.93
N ASN A 324 -5.72 -15.50 -23.02
CA ASN A 324 -6.29 -15.89 -24.30
C ASN A 324 -5.94 -17.35 -24.60
N TYR A 325 -6.97 -18.16 -24.83
CA TYR A 325 -6.86 -19.57 -25.21
C TYR A 325 -7.57 -19.78 -26.55
N PRO A 326 -6.85 -20.11 -27.64
CA PRO A 326 -7.47 -20.36 -28.92
C PRO A 326 -8.24 -21.70 -28.91
N PRO A 327 -9.13 -21.95 -29.90
CA PRO A 327 -9.86 -23.21 -29.99
C PRO A 327 -8.86 -24.35 -30.16
N ASN A 328 -9.01 -25.42 -29.37
CA ASN A 328 -8.06 -26.54 -29.33
C ASN A 328 -6.61 -26.14 -28.96
N GLY A 329 -6.41 -24.95 -28.38
CA GLY A 329 -5.12 -24.47 -27.91
C GLY A 329 -4.58 -25.24 -26.72
N ILE A 330 -5.46 -25.78 -25.87
CA ILE A 330 -5.08 -26.63 -24.72
C ILE A 330 -5.46 -28.07 -25.03
N GLN A 331 -4.45 -28.91 -25.22
CA GLN A 331 -4.57 -30.31 -25.62
C GLN A 331 -4.24 -31.29 -24.49
N TRP A 332 -3.49 -30.86 -23.48
CA TRP A 332 -3.13 -31.66 -22.32
C TRP A 332 -3.27 -30.88 -21.01
N SER A 333 -3.64 -31.59 -19.94
CA SER A 333 -3.67 -31.09 -18.54
C SER A 333 -3.18 -32.14 -17.53
N ALA A 334 -2.86 -33.34 -18.00
CA ALA A 334 -2.38 -34.50 -17.27
C ALA A 334 -1.55 -35.36 -18.25
N PRO A 335 -0.80 -36.38 -17.80
CA PRO A 335 -0.02 -37.26 -18.67
C PRO A 335 -0.88 -38.23 -19.51
N MET A 336 -2.03 -37.77 -20.04
CA MET A 336 -2.97 -38.54 -20.86
C MET A 336 -3.82 -37.63 -21.74
N ALA A 337 -4.47 -38.21 -22.75
CA ALA A 337 -5.41 -37.49 -23.59
C ALA A 337 -6.63 -36.98 -22.81
N ARG A 338 -7.11 -35.78 -23.17
CA ARG A 338 -8.26 -35.10 -22.52
C ARG A 338 -9.53 -35.95 -22.48
N ALA A 339 -9.77 -36.80 -23.47
CA ALA A 339 -10.93 -37.71 -23.50
C ALA A 339 -10.89 -38.82 -22.43
N LYS A 340 -9.70 -39.12 -21.87
CA LYS A 340 -9.46 -40.21 -20.92
C LYS A 340 -9.30 -39.73 -19.48
N TRP A 341 -9.59 -38.46 -19.19
CA TRP A 341 -9.33 -37.82 -17.89
C TRP A 341 -9.88 -38.58 -16.67
N ARG A 342 -11.01 -39.29 -16.81
CA ARG A 342 -11.64 -40.10 -15.74
C ARG A 342 -10.77 -41.27 -15.27
N LEU A 343 -9.78 -41.66 -16.06
CA LEU A 343 -8.82 -42.72 -15.73
C LEU A 343 -7.64 -42.20 -14.90
N TYR A 344 -7.52 -40.89 -14.68
CA TYR A 344 -6.50 -40.30 -13.82
C TYR A 344 -6.95 -40.32 -12.36
N SER A 345 -6.27 -41.12 -11.54
CA SER A 345 -6.48 -41.10 -10.08
C SER A 345 -5.49 -40.12 -9.44
N THR A 346 -6.00 -39.17 -8.67
CA THR A 346 -5.22 -38.14 -7.96
C THR A 346 -4.27 -38.72 -6.89
N GLY A 347 -4.42 -40.00 -6.55
CA GLY A 347 -3.54 -40.72 -5.61
C GLY A 347 -2.29 -41.36 -6.22
N SER A 348 -2.06 -41.26 -7.54
CA SER A 348 -1.02 -42.06 -8.20
C SER A 348 0.33 -41.38 -8.45
N SER A 349 0.51 -40.07 -8.24
CA SER A 349 1.87 -39.54 -8.09
C SER A 349 1.91 -38.15 -7.44
N VAL A 350 2.75 -38.01 -6.42
CA VAL A 350 3.27 -36.73 -5.91
C VAL A 350 4.20 -36.06 -6.95
N ASN A 351 4.42 -36.71 -8.12
CA ASN A 351 5.46 -36.37 -9.10
C ASN A 351 4.93 -35.65 -10.36
N ASP A 352 3.61 -35.64 -10.62
CA ASP A 352 2.97 -34.96 -11.76
C ASP A 352 1.90 -33.97 -11.28
N PRO A 353 2.27 -32.74 -10.86
CA PRO A 353 1.30 -31.73 -10.44
C PRO A 353 0.46 -31.22 -11.60
N LEU A 354 -0.84 -31.03 -11.35
CA LEU A 354 -1.81 -30.56 -12.34
C LEU A 354 -1.65 -29.06 -12.62
N PRO A 355 -1.99 -28.58 -13.84
CA PRO A 355 -1.84 -27.18 -14.19
C PRO A 355 -2.70 -26.24 -13.35
N VAL A 356 -2.13 -25.09 -13.03
CA VAL A 356 -2.76 -24.03 -12.22
C VAL A 356 -2.95 -22.79 -13.08
N VAL A 357 -4.14 -22.21 -13.02
CA VAL A 357 -4.49 -20.98 -13.73
C VAL A 357 -5.00 -19.94 -12.74
N GLY A 358 -4.43 -18.74 -12.79
CA GLY A 358 -4.78 -17.67 -11.86
C GLY A 358 -3.70 -16.60 -11.74
N TRP A 359 -3.64 -15.98 -10.57
CA TRP A 359 -2.59 -15.02 -10.20
C TRP A 359 -2.46 -14.91 -8.68
N SER A 360 -1.34 -14.37 -8.22
CA SER A 360 -1.09 -14.01 -6.81
C SER A 360 -0.43 -12.64 -6.72
N ALA A 361 -0.85 -11.84 -5.73
CA ALA A 361 -0.31 -10.52 -5.40
C ALA A 361 1.02 -10.57 -4.62
N GLY A 362 1.45 -11.75 -4.16
CA GLY A 362 2.61 -11.90 -3.27
C GLY A 362 2.25 -11.79 -1.78
N CYS A 363 3.29 -11.75 -0.94
CA CYS A 363 3.18 -12.02 0.50
C CYS A 363 2.74 -10.84 1.37
N GLU A 364 2.92 -9.61 0.89
CA GLU A 364 2.54 -8.41 1.64
C GLU A 364 1.01 -8.26 1.76
N GLN A 365 0.24 -8.86 0.85
CA GLN A 365 -1.20 -8.58 0.70
C GLN A 365 -2.10 -9.81 0.85
N TYR A 366 -1.53 -11.02 0.74
CA TYR A 366 -2.26 -12.30 0.79
C TYR A 366 -3.42 -12.44 -0.22
N GLU A 367 -3.47 -11.61 -1.27
CA GLU A 367 -4.50 -11.69 -2.31
C GLU A 367 -4.08 -12.63 -3.45
N TYR A 368 -4.99 -13.49 -3.88
CA TYR A 368 -4.81 -14.39 -5.00
C TYR A 368 -6.16 -14.77 -5.62
N PHE A 369 -6.11 -15.28 -6.84
CA PHE A 369 -7.28 -15.81 -7.52
C PHE A 369 -6.93 -17.11 -8.26
N ASN A 370 -7.69 -18.17 -8.01
CA ASN A 370 -7.66 -19.39 -8.81
C ASN A 370 -8.86 -19.40 -9.74
N VAL A 371 -8.62 -19.60 -11.04
CA VAL A 371 -9.70 -19.82 -12.01
C VAL A 371 -10.43 -21.13 -11.67
N SER A 372 -11.73 -21.21 -11.98
CA SER A 372 -12.51 -22.43 -11.81
C SER A 372 -11.80 -23.64 -12.46
N ARG A 373 -11.72 -24.76 -11.73
CA ARG A 373 -11.01 -26.00 -12.10
C ARG A 373 -9.48 -25.91 -12.10
N SER A 374 -8.89 -24.81 -11.63
CA SER A 374 -7.43 -24.70 -11.46
C SER A 374 -6.92 -25.81 -10.53
N GLY A 375 -5.87 -26.53 -10.93
CA GLY A 375 -5.37 -27.69 -10.21
C GLY A 375 -6.17 -28.98 -10.44
N GLU A 376 -7.14 -28.99 -11.36
CA GLU A 376 -7.90 -30.19 -11.75
C GLU A 376 -7.60 -30.61 -13.19
N VAL A 377 -7.80 -31.89 -13.53
CA VAL A 377 -7.59 -32.38 -14.91
C VAL A 377 -8.54 -31.69 -15.90
N THR A 378 -9.71 -31.25 -15.44
CA THR A 378 -10.73 -30.57 -16.25
C THR A 378 -10.32 -29.14 -16.66
N ILE A 379 -9.22 -28.59 -16.14
CA ILE A 379 -8.65 -27.30 -16.58
C ILE A 379 -8.24 -27.31 -18.06
N GLY A 380 -8.05 -28.50 -18.66
CA GLY A 380 -7.86 -28.66 -20.10
C GLY A 380 -9.00 -28.07 -20.95
N ASP A 381 -10.20 -27.89 -20.36
CA ASP A 381 -11.36 -27.28 -21.01
C ASP A 381 -11.36 -25.75 -21.02
N ILE A 382 -10.34 -25.08 -20.48
CA ILE A 382 -10.36 -23.62 -20.27
C ILE A 382 -10.61 -22.78 -21.54
N GLY A 383 -10.18 -23.27 -22.72
CA GLY A 383 -10.45 -22.62 -24.01
C GLY A 383 -11.89 -22.77 -24.51
N ALA A 384 -12.66 -23.73 -23.98
CA ALA A 384 -14.02 -24.05 -24.38
C ALA A 384 -15.10 -23.43 -23.46
N ILE A 385 -14.72 -22.99 -22.26
CA ILE A 385 -15.61 -22.32 -21.30
C ILE A 385 -15.60 -20.81 -21.51
N TYR A 386 -16.71 -20.15 -21.20
CA TYR A 386 -16.80 -18.70 -21.17
C TYR A 386 -15.92 -18.17 -20.04
N GLY A 387 -14.91 -17.37 -20.39
CA GLY A 387 -14.07 -16.75 -19.39
C GLY A 387 -14.80 -15.59 -18.71
N GLN A 388 -14.40 -15.30 -17.48
CA GLN A 388 -15.02 -14.28 -16.66
C GLN A 388 -14.12 -13.05 -16.58
N THR A 389 -14.76 -11.90 -16.38
CA THR A 389 -14.08 -10.68 -15.93
C THR A 389 -14.07 -10.68 -14.40
N VAL A 390 -12.88 -10.55 -13.81
CA VAL A 390 -12.67 -10.57 -12.36
C VAL A 390 -12.18 -9.20 -11.88
N SER A 391 -12.91 -8.60 -10.94
CA SER A 391 -12.57 -7.32 -10.32
C SER A 391 -12.63 -7.41 -8.80
N ARG A 392 -11.77 -6.65 -8.12
CA ARG A 392 -11.78 -6.53 -6.65
C ARG A 392 -12.91 -5.60 -6.20
N ARG A 393 -13.60 -5.97 -5.12
CA ARG A 393 -14.54 -5.11 -4.38
C ARG A 393 -14.29 -5.23 -2.88
N GLU A 394 -14.80 -4.29 -2.09
CA GLU A 394 -14.87 -4.42 -0.64
C GLU A 394 -15.56 -5.75 -0.29
N GLY A 395 -14.86 -6.63 0.42
CA GLY A 395 -15.36 -7.95 0.82
C GLY A 395 -15.14 -9.11 -0.17
N GLY A 396 -14.40 -8.94 -1.27
CA GLY A 396 -13.98 -10.07 -2.12
C GLY A 396 -13.86 -9.76 -3.62
N PHE A 397 -14.08 -10.78 -4.47
CA PHE A 397 -14.01 -10.64 -5.93
C PHE A 397 -15.40 -10.72 -6.56
N LYS A 398 -15.67 -9.80 -7.50
CA LYS A 398 -16.83 -9.87 -8.39
C LYS A 398 -16.43 -10.58 -9.68
N GLN A 399 -17.25 -11.55 -10.10
CA GLN A 399 -17.06 -12.30 -11.34
C GLN A 399 -18.25 -12.05 -12.26
N ASN A 400 -18.00 -11.54 -13.47
CA ASN A 400 -19.03 -11.34 -14.49
C ASN A 400 -18.89 -12.37 -15.60
N SER A 401 -20.00 -13.00 -15.98
CA SER A 401 -20.03 -14.12 -16.94
C SER A 401 -20.32 -13.70 -18.39
N HIS A 402 -20.36 -12.41 -18.71
CA HIS A 402 -20.61 -11.89 -20.07
C HIS A 402 -19.37 -11.92 -20.99
N GLY A 403 -18.37 -12.75 -20.67
CA GLY A 403 -17.13 -12.87 -21.44
C GLY A 403 -17.26 -13.76 -22.67
N PHE A 404 -16.12 -14.01 -23.32
CA PHE A 404 -16.04 -14.92 -24.46
C PHE A 404 -15.42 -16.26 -24.08
N LYS A 405 -15.69 -17.30 -24.87
CA LYS A 405 -15.01 -18.58 -24.71
C LYS A 405 -13.49 -18.39 -24.77
N GLY A 406 -12.77 -18.97 -23.82
CA GLY A 406 -11.31 -18.92 -23.78
C GLY A 406 -10.69 -17.53 -23.63
N LYS A 407 -11.43 -16.51 -23.18
CA LYS A 407 -10.88 -15.18 -22.83
C LYS A 407 -11.23 -14.79 -21.41
N TRP A 408 -10.22 -14.62 -20.57
CA TRP A 408 -10.35 -14.19 -19.18
C TRP A 408 -9.72 -12.82 -19.01
N LEU A 409 -10.36 -11.93 -18.26
CA LEU A 409 -9.85 -10.58 -17.99
C LEU A 409 -9.79 -10.35 -16.47
N PHE A 410 -8.64 -9.92 -15.98
CA PHE A 410 -8.43 -9.61 -14.56
C PHE A 410 -7.98 -8.17 -14.43
N ARG A 411 -8.63 -7.40 -13.54
CA ARG A 411 -8.11 -6.11 -13.09
C ARG A 411 -7.13 -6.37 -11.94
N LEU A 412 -5.88 -5.96 -12.11
CA LEU A 412 -4.79 -6.31 -11.21
C LEU A 412 -4.53 -5.26 -10.12
N GLU A 413 -5.07 -4.05 -10.24
CA GLU A 413 -4.83 -2.95 -9.29
C GLU A 413 -6.13 -2.44 -8.62
N ILE A 414 -5.99 -1.57 -7.60
CA ILE A 414 -7.09 -1.14 -6.72
C ILE A 414 -7.35 0.38 -6.69
N SER A 415 -6.75 1.14 -7.62
CA SER A 415 -6.86 2.59 -7.78
C SER A 415 -8.30 3.07 -8.00
N THR A 416 -8.59 4.23 -7.40
CA THR A 416 -9.81 5.02 -7.56
C THR A 416 -9.70 6.03 -8.71
N GLY A 417 -8.72 5.88 -9.61
CA GLY A 417 -8.51 6.71 -10.79
C GLY A 417 -7.57 7.90 -10.59
N GLN A 418 -6.93 8.02 -9.43
CA GLN A 418 -5.78 8.91 -9.25
C GLN A 418 -4.51 8.06 -9.20
N SER A 419 -3.48 8.52 -9.90
CA SER A 419 -2.14 7.94 -9.81
C SER A 419 -1.58 8.10 -8.38
N SER A 420 -0.72 7.19 -7.96
CA SER A 420 0.00 7.28 -6.69
C SER A 420 0.78 8.60 -6.56
N GLU A 421 1.29 9.13 -7.68
CA GLU A 421 1.91 10.46 -7.73
C GLU A 421 0.95 11.60 -7.42
N GLN A 422 -0.29 11.55 -7.93
CA GLN A 422 -1.31 12.56 -7.63
C GLN A 422 -1.72 12.50 -6.16
N HIS A 423 -1.89 11.29 -5.61
CA HIS A 423 -2.15 11.11 -4.19
C HIS A 423 -1.00 11.65 -3.33
N CYS A 424 0.25 11.32 -3.67
CA CYS A 424 1.43 11.85 -2.99
C CYS A 424 1.49 13.38 -3.04
N LYS A 425 1.30 13.98 -4.23
CA LYS A 425 1.29 15.45 -4.41
C LYS A 425 0.14 16.11 -3.66
N SER A 426 -1.03 15.48 -3.60
CA SER A 426 -2.20 15.98 -2.86
C SER A 426 -1.92 15.97 -1.37
N TRP A 427 -1.50 14.82 -0.83
CA TRP A 427 -1.07 14.69 0.56
C TRP A 427 0.01 15.72 0.92
N PHE A 428 1.06 15.83 0.11
CA PHE A 428 2.15 16.78 0.33
C PHE A 428 1.68 18.25 0.46
N LYS A 429 0.64 18.63 -0.29
CA LYS A 429 0.05 19.99 -0.23
C LYS A 429 -0.85 20.19 0.99
N MET A 430 -1.48 19.14 1.49
CA MET A 430 -2.34 19.20 2.69
C MET A 430 -1.53 19.19 3.99
N GLN A 431 -0.34 18.57 3.97
CA GLN A 431 0.48 18.42 5.16
C GLN A 431 1.11 19.74 5.63
N PRO A 432 1.15 20.00 6.95
CA PRO A 432 1.76 21.20 7.50
C PRO A 432 3.28 21.25 7.29
N ASP A 433 3.88 22.42 7.51
CA ASP A 433 5.33 22.56 7.63
C ASP A 433 5.83 21.69 8.79
N PRO A 434 6.90 20.89 8.62
CA PRO A 434 7.39 20.04 9.68
C PRO A 434 8.09 20.78 10.83
N ARG A 435 8.69 21.94 10.57
CA ARG A 435 9.55 22.64 11.55
C ARG A 435 8.90 22.86 12.93
N PRO A 436 7.62 23.28 13.03
CA PRO A 436 7.00 23.55 14.33
C PRO A 436 6.89 22.32 15.24
N TYR A 437 6.64 21.13 14.68
CA TYR A 437 6.48 19.93 15.51
C TYR A 437 7.77 19.16 15.70
N LEU A 438 8.80 19.35 14.86
CA LEU A 438 10.10 18.70 15.06
C LEU A 438 10.91 19.30 16.22
N GLU A 439 10.71 20.58 16.54
CA GLU A 439 11.48 21.31 17.56
C GLU A 439 11.41 20.66 18.95
N TYR A 440 10.30 19.96 19.25
CA TYR A 440 10.02 19.39 20.57
C TYR A 440 10.00 17.86 20.59
N LEU A 441 10.51 17.21 19.54
CA LEU A 441 10.62 15.75 19.50
C LEU A 441 11.92 15.28 20.15
N GLU A 442 11.86 14.10 20.78
CA GLU A 442 13.04 13.44 21.30
C GLU A 442 13.96 13.01 20.15
N PRO A 443 15.25 13.42 20.14
CA PRO A 443 16.18 13.00 19.10
C PRO A 443 16.38 11.48 19.10
N CYS A 444 16.48 10.87 17.92
CA CYS A 444 16.61 9.42 17.81
C CYS A 444 17.96 8.93 18.31
N PRO A 445 18.01 7.90 19.15
CA PRO A 445 19.24 7.20 19.46
C PRO A 445 19.95 6.71 18.19
N CYS A 446 21.28 6.79 18.14
CA CYS A 446 22.02 6.35 16.95
C CYS A 446 21.99 4.83 16.76
N THR A 447 21.69 4.07 17.83
CA THR A 447 21.63 2.61 17.81
C THR A 447 20.41 2.06 18.54
N PHE A 448 19.93 0.89 18.11
CA PHE A 448 18.84 0.18 18.75
C PHE A 448 19.12 -0.12 20.23
N PHE A 449 20.37 -0.43 20.57
CA PHE A 449 20.77 -0.68 21.95
C PHE A 449 20.65 0.57 22.83
N GLN A 450 21.00 1.74 22.30
CA GLN A 450 20.75 3.00 23.02
C GLN A 450 19.26 3.22 23.23
N ALA A 451 18.42 3.03 22.19
CA ALA A 451 16.97 3.13 22.34
C ALA A 451 16.39 2.14 23.36
N ARG A 452 16.97 0.94 23.46
CA ARG A 452 16.54 -0.08 24.42
C ARG A 452 16.86 0.27 25.87
N TRP A 453 17.91 1.05 26.12
CA TRP A 453 18.34 1.46 27.46
C TRP A 453 17.96 2.89 27.83
N ASP A 454 17.34 3.62 26.91
CA ASP A 454 16.88 4.97 27.10
C ASP A 454 15.36 4.98 27.31
N GLU A 455 14.93 5.18 28.55
CA GLU A 455 13.52 5.08 28.96
C GLU A 455 12.61 6.16 28.33
N ARG A 456 13.21 7.12 27.61
CA ARG A 456 12.48 8.05 26.74
C ARG A 456 11.91 7.37 25.51
N PHE A 457 12.28 6.12 25.23
CA PHE A 457 11.80 5.34 24.09
C PHE A 457 11.24 3.98 24.51
N ASN A 458 10.14 3.59 23.85
CA ASN A 458 9.58 2.25 23.89
C ASN A 458 9.93 1.51 22.60
N VAL A 459 10.58 0.36 22.73
CA VAL A 459 10.98 -0.47 21.58
C VAL A 459 9.91 -1.51 21.24
N GLU A 460 9.72 -1.79 19.95
CA GLU A 460 8.86 -2.92 19.54
C GLU A 460 9.44 -4.26 20.02
N GLU A 461 8.64 -5.03 20.76
CA GLU A 461 9.07 -6.32 21.31
C GLU A 461 9.10 -7.45 20.25
N ASP A 462 8.23 -7.41 19.24
CA ASP A 462 8.14 -8.43 18.19
C ASP A 462 8.83 -8.00 16.89
N TRP A 463 10.13 -8.29 16.81
CA TRP A 463 11.00 -7.96 15.68
C TRP A 463 11.42 -9.18 14.84
N ARG A 464 11.01 -10.39 15.22
CA ARG A 464 11.43 -11.62 14.52
C ARG A 464 10.80 -11.68 13.14
N GLY A 465 11.63 -11.61 12.10
CA GLY A 465 11.18 -11.67 10.69
C GLY A 465 10.83 -10.31 10.06
N LYS A 466 10.97 -9.20 10.81
CA LYS A 466 10.85 -7.84 10.25
C LYS A 466 12.20 -7.37 9.69
N SER A 467 12.16 -6.59 8.59
CA SER A 467 13.34 -5.98 7.97
C SER A 467 13.92 -4.81 8.76
N LYS A 468 13.13 -4.21 9.65
CA LYS A 468 13.50 -3.11 10.54
C LYS A 468 12.84 -3.24 11.91
N ILE A 469 13.43 -2.61 12.91
CA ILE A 469 12.93 -2.52 14.29
C ILE A 469 12.72 -1.06 14.62
N CYS A 470 11.56 -0.65 15.11
CA CYS A 470 11.31 0.75 15.45
C CYS A 470 11.14 0.94 16.96
N ALA A 471 11.49 2.13 17.42
CA ALA A 471 11.31 2.62 18.77
C ALA A 471 10.54 3.94 18.72
N TYR A 472 9.67 4.16 19.69
CA TYR A 472 8.80 5.32 19.73
C TYR A 472 9.03 6.13 20.99
N SER A 473 8.99 7.45 20.94
CA SER A 473 9.11 8.26 22.16
C SER A 473 8.00 7.90 23.16
N THR A 474 8.38 7.70 24.42
CA THR A 474 7.49 7.27 25.52
C THR A 474 6.37 8.28 25.76
N PHE A 475 6.69 9.57 25.61
CA PHE A 475 5.73 10.66 25.68
C PHE A 475 5.62 11.36 24.33
N THR A 476 4.43 11.92 24.09
CA THR A 476 4.18 12.82 22.97
C THR A 476 4.54 14.25 23.33
N SER A 477 4.91 15.02 22.31
CA SER A 477 5.05 16.47 22.41
C SER A 477 3.73 17.11 22.81
N LYS A 478 3.78 18.39 23.21
CA LYS A 478 2.58 19.15 23.62
C LYS A 478 1.46 19.17 22.56
N ASP A 479 1.83 19.08 21.29
CA ASP A 479 0.91 19.10 20.15
C ASP A 479 0.46 17.69 19.71
N GLY A 480 0.85 16.64 20.45
CA GLY A 480 0.47 15.25 20.22
C GLY A 480 1.36 14.50 19.23
N TRP A 481 2.59 14.97 18.99
CA TRP A 481 3.54 14.30 18.09
C TRP A 481 4.47 13.36 18.84
N GLN A 482 4.75 12.23 18.24
CA GLN A 482 5.63 11.17 18.73
C GLN A 482 6.80 11.01 17.76
N GLN A 483 8.00 10.78 18.28
CA GLN A 483 9.13 10.41 17.44
C GLN A 483 9.11 8.91 17.17
N GLU A 484 9.24 8.50 15.92
CA GLU A 484 9.57 7.14 15.50
C GLU A 484 11.03 7.07 15.04
N CYS A 485 11.78 6.11 15.59
CA CYS A 485 13.18 5.85 15.28
C CYS A 485 13.31 4.39 14.81
N CYS A 486 13.65 4.17 13.54
CA CYS A 486 13.75 2.84 12.97
C CYS A 486 15.20 2.43 12.73
N TYR A 487 15.52 1.19 13.09
CA TYR A 487 16.85 0.60 13.06
C TYR A 487 16.88 -0.59 12.10
N SER A 488 18.00 -0.76 11.39
CA SER A 488 18.18 -1.86 10.46
C SER A 488 18.28 -3.20 11.21
N ASN A 489 17.65 -4.23 10.66
CA ASN A 489 17.81 -5.62 11.10
C ASN A 489 18.64 -6.44 10.08
N ASP A 490 19.27 -5.77 9.10
CA ASP A 490 20.20 -6.39 8.17
C ASP A 490 21.50 -6.75 8.91
N TRP A 491 22.07 -7.92 8.62
CA TRP A 491 23.28 -8.40 9.28
C TRP A 491 24.49 -7.45 9.19
N ARG A 492 24.57 -6.59 8.16
CA ARG A 492 25.67 -5.62 7.99
C ARG A 492 25.51 -4.35 8.81
N SER A 493 24.26 -3.95 9.08
CA SER A 493 23.92 -2.69 9.73
C SER A 493 23.01 -2.88 10.94
N ASN A 494 23.02 -4.08 11.51
CA ASN A 494 22.10 -4.49 12.56
C ASN A 494 22.16 -3.51 13.74
N GLY A 495 21.02 -2.92 14.07
CA GLY A 495 20.86 -1.95 15.14
C GLY A 495 21.30 -0.53 14.79
N ALA A 496 21.73 -0.21 13.56
CA ALA A 496 22.04 1.16 13.14
C ALA A 496 20.75 1.92 12.76
N LEU A 497 20.67 3.20 13.14
CA LEU A 497 19.56 4.08 12.77
C LEU A 497 19.45 4.23 11.24
N ILE A 498 18.24 4.05 10.71
CA ILE A 498 17.92 4.27 9.30
C ILE A 498 17.50 5.72 9.11
N VAL A 499 18.22 6.44 8.25
CA VAL A 499 17.91 7.83 7.90
C VAL A 499 17.37 7.88 6.48
N GLY A 500 16.20 8.47 6.31
CA GLY A 500 15.53 8.61 5.02
C GLY A 500 15.05 7.29 4.43
N HIS A 501 14.95 7.26 3.10
CA HIS A 501 14.45 6.12 2.34
C HIS A 501 15.53 5.03 2.13
N PRO A 502 15.18 3.73 2.17
CA PRO A 502 13.90 3.17 2.58
C PRO A 502 13.82 2.92 4.10
N GLY A 503 12.73 3.35 4.73
CA GLY A 503 12.33 2.83 6.05
C GLY A 503 12.79 3.60 7.28
N GLY A 504 13.45 4.75 7.13
CA GLY A 504 13.71 5.67 8.24
C GLY A 504 12.40 6.17 8.85
N GLY A 505 12.35 6.20 10.18
CA GLY A 505 11.18 6.65 10.94
C GLY A 505 11.00 8.16 10.89
N GLY A 506 9.87 8.67 11.38
CA GLY A 506 9.59 10.12 11.40
C GLY A 506 8.65 10.55 12.51
N ALA A 507 8.11 11.76 12.41
CA ALA A 507 7.13 12.26 13.37
C ALA A 507 5.74 11.66 13.10
N LEU A 508 5.15 11.01 14.09
CA LEU A 508 3.81 10.42 14.03
C LEU A 508 2.87 11.16 14.97
N ARG A 509 1.59 11.31 14.61
CA ARG A 509 0.60 11.94 15.48
C ARG A 509 -0.24 10.89 16.20
N GLU A 510 -0.27 10.95 17.53
CA GLU A 510 -1.01 10.00 18.38
C GLU A 510 -2.52 10.05 18.01
N ASN A 511 -3.12 8.89 17.77
CA ASN A 511 -4.55 8.66 17.49
C ASN A 511 -5.16 9.08 16.13
N TYR A 512 -4.41 9.53 15.11
CA TYR A 512 -5.07 9.99 13.87
C TYR A 512 -4.47 9.54 12.53
N GLU A 513 -3.26 8.98 12.45
CA GLU A 513 -2.53 9.06 11.17
C GLU A 513 -1.79 7.81 10.70
N THR A 514 -1.85 6.66 11.37
CA THR A 514 -1.09 5.47 10.89
C THR A 514 -1.49 5.07 9.48
N ASN A 515 -2.80 5.00 9.18
CA ASN A 515 -3.25 4.65 7.84
C ASN A 515 -2.95 5.76 6.81
N GLU A 516 -3.10 7.04 7.16
CA GLU A 516 -2.81 8.14 6.22
C GLU A 516 -1.31 8.21 5.91
N VAL A 517 -0.45 8.11 6.92
CA VAL A 517 1.00 8.18 6.78
C VAL A 517 1.54 6.94 6.07
N ASN A 518 1.02 5.75 6.39
CA ASN A 518 1.36 4.52 5.66
C ASN A 518 0.93 4.62 4.20
N ASN A 519 -0.31 5.07 3.92
CA ASN A 519 -0.78 5.28 2.56
C ASN A 519 0.07 6.33 1.82
N ALA A 520 0.44 7.42 2.50
CA ALA A 520 1.29 8.45 1.91
C ALA A 520 2.70 7.93 1.61
N TYR A 521 3.28 7.13 2.50
CA TYR A 521 4.54 6.45 2.25
C TYR A 521 4.42 5.51 1.04
N ASP A 522 3.34 4.73 0.95
CA ASP A 522 3.10 3.83 -0.17
C ASP A 522 2.96 4.62 -1.49
N TRP A 523 2.16 5.69 -1.50
CA TRP A 523 1.96 6.54 -2.67
C TRP A 523 3.25 7.24 -3.11
N CYS A 524 4.01 7.80 -2.17
CA CYS A 524 5.20 8.59 -2.45
C CYS A 524 6.48 7.77 -2.66
N CYS A 525 6.66 6.68 -1.93
CA CYS A 525 7.93 5.94 -1.84
C CYS A 525 7.87 4.52 -2.41
N ALA A 526 6.75 3.81 -2.29
CA ALA A 526 6.64 2.43 -2.79
C ALA A 526 6.09 2.36 -4.22
N GLN A 527 5.17 3.27 -4.57
CA GLN A 527 4.44 3.26 -5.83
C GLN A 527 4.85 4.39 -6.79
N SER A 528 5.66 5.34 -6.33
CA SER A 528 6.22 6.40 -7.16
C SER A 528 7.67 6.71 -6.78
N THR A 529 8.33 7.54 -7.58
CA THR A 529 9.70 8.03 -7.35
C THR A 529 9.73 9.31 -6.49
N MET A 530 8.59 9.70 -5.88
CA MET A 530 8.40 10.98 -5.18
C MET A 530 8.70 10.91 -3.69
N CYS A 531 9.56 9.98 -3.25
CA CYS A 531 9.79 9.76 -1.83
C CYS A 531 10.39 10.98 -1.12
N HIS A 532 11.10 11.84 -1.85
CA HIS A 532 11.58 13.12 -1.37
C HIS A 532 10.46 14.04 -0.84
N LEU A 533 9.25 13.98 -1.43
CA LEU A 533 8.09 14.74 -0.95
C LEU A 533 7.58 14.22 0.39
N TYR A 534 7.60 12.89 0.58
CA TYR A 534 7.25 12.28 1.86
C TYR A 534 8.21 12.73 2.96
N TYR A 535 9.52 12.56 2.76
CA TYR A 535 10.52 12.93 3.75
C TYR A 535 10.67 14.45 3.96
N GLN A 536 10.13 15.28 3.06
CA GLN A 536 10.01 16.73 3.32
C GLN A 536 8.88 17.06 4.31
N ARG A 537 7.86 16.19 4.45
CA ARG A 537 6.73 16.36 5.39
C ARG A 537 6.78 15.41 6.58
N ARG A 538 7.60 14.37 6.53
CA ARG A 538 7.86 13.41 7.61
C ARG A 538 9.36 13.09 7.62
N PRO A 539 10.23 14.09 7.89
CA PRO A 539 11.67 13.86 7.88
C PRO A 539 12.07 12.89 9.00
N SER A 540 13.07 12.07 8.70
CA SER A 540 13.72 11.22 9.69
C SER A 540 14.76 12.01 10.46
N ASP A 541 14.90 11.71 11.75
CA ASP A 541 16.00 12.21 12.55
C ASP A 541 17.32 11.51 12.18
N ASP A 542 18.44 12.20 12.36
CA ASP A 542 19.78 11.72 12.00
C ASP A 542 20.69 11.47 13.21
N CYS A 543 20.11 11.41 14.41
CA CYS A 543 20.74 11.23 15.72
C CYS A 543 21.80 12.26 16.13
N LYS A 544 22.04 13.31 15.34
CA LYS A 544 23.09 14.31 15.68
C LYS A 544 22.83 15.04 16.99
N GLN A 545 21.56 15.16 17.37
CA GLN A 545 21.14 15.82 18.61
C GLN A 545 20.90 14.83 19.75
N TYR A 546 21.09 13.52 19.52
CA TYR A 546 20.90 12.53 20.56
C TYR A 546 22.03 12.59 21.57
N GLU A 547 21.64 12.78 22.83
CA GLU A 547 22.50 12.65 23.97
C GLU A 547 21.90 11.63 24.94
N PRO A 548 22.67 10.61 25.36
CA PRO A 548 22.18 9.63 26.33
C PRO A 548 21.96 10.29 27.70
N PRO A 549 20.97 9.80 28.48
CA PRO A 549 20.76 10.26 29.85
C PRO A 549 21.94 9.87 30.75
N GLU A 550 22.25 10.74 31.72
CA GLU A 550 23.29 10.48 32.73
C GLU A 550 22.69 9.69 33.89
N TRP A 551 23.45 8.72 34.40
CA TRP A 551 22.97 7.82 35.43
C TRP A 551 23.60 8.12 36.78
N SER A 552 22.79 8.10 37.83
CA SER A 552 23.25 8.20 39.21
C SER A 552 22.64 7.08 40.04
N TRP A 553 23.43 6.54 40.95
CA TRP A 553 23.09 5.32 41.68
C TRP A 553 23.23 5.54 43.19
N MET A 554 22.21 5.09 43.93
CA MET A 554 22.17 5.06 45.39
C MET A 554 21.86 3.65 45.86
N TRP A 555 22.67 3.07 46.73
CA TRP A 555 22.48 1.68 47.20
C TRP A 555 23.12 1.43 48.56
N GLY A 556 22.84 0.27 49.17
CA GLY A 556 23.53 -0.18 50.37
C GLY A 556 23.31 0.72 51.60
N ASP A 557 24.39 1.01 52.32
CA ASP A 557 24.42 1.69 53.63
C ASP A 557 24.91 3.15 53.57
N PRO A 558 24.03 4.06 53.20
CA PRO A 558 23.85 4.53 51.84
C PRO A 558 25.14 4.99 51.16
N HIS A 559 25.46 4.35 50.04
CA HIS A 559 26.46 4.79 49.07
C HIS A 559 25.81 5.59 47.95
N PHE A 560 26.54 6.57 47.43
CA PHE A 560 26.09 7.51 46.42
C PHE A 560 27.15 7.61 45.32
N VAL A 561 26.69 7.68 44.07
CA VAL A 561 27.46 8.22 42.95
C VAL A 561 26.67 9.40 42.41
N THR A 562 27.21 10.62 42.54
CA THR A 562 26.58 11.85 42.01
C THR A 562 26.49 11.81 40.48
N LEU A 563 25.73 12.75 39.91
CA LEU A 563 25.63 12.88 38.45
C LEU A 563 26.95 13.29 37.76
N ASP A 564 27.91 13.86 38.50
CA ASP A 564 29.27 14.12 38.01
C ASP A 564 30.26 12.97 38.31
N GLY A 565 29.79 11.91 38.97
CA GLY A 565 30.56 10.69 39.25
C GLY A 565 31.29 10.65 40.60
N LYS A 566 31.03 11.61 41.51
CA LYS A 566 31.60 11.61 42.86
C LYS A 566 31.01 10.47 43.69
N ASN A 567 31.88 9.56 44.14
CA ASN A 567 31.50 8.47 45.04
C ASN A 567 31.72 8.86 46.51
N TYR A 568 30.71 8.67 47.36
CA TYR A 568 30.81 8.86 48.80
C TYR A 568 29.75 8.05 49.57
N THR A 569 29.93 7.97 50.89
CA THR A 569 28.99 7.30 51.81
C THR A 569 28.36 8.31 52.76
N PHE A 570 27.05 8.20 52.98
CA PHE A 570 26.34 9.01 53.96
C PHE A 570 25.30 8.19 54.73
N ASN A 571 25.65 7.83 55.97
CA ASN A 571 24.79 7.08 56.89
C ASN A 571 23.82 7.99 57.68
N GLY A 572 23.01 8.78 56.98
CA GLY A 572 21.96 9.60 57.59
C GLY A 572 20.77 8.76 58.04
N LEU A 573 20.12 9.13 59.15
CA LEU A 573 18.84 8.58 59.61
C LEU A 573 17.73 9.64 59.47
N GLY A 574 16.85 9.45 58.49
CA GLY A 574 15.75 10.38 58.24
C GLY A 574 15.28 10.33 56.79
N GLU A 575 14.74 11.45 56.34
CA GLU A 575 14.33 11.72 54.97
C GLU A 575 15.26 12.78 54.42
N TYR A 576 15.67 12.65 53.17
CA TYR A 576 16.60 13.57 52.57
C TYR A 576 16.23 13.86 51.12
N VAL A 577 16.50 15.08 50.69
CA VAL A 577 16.43 15.48 49.28
C VAL A 577 17.65 14.91 48.57
N MET A 578 17.44 13.85 47.79
CA MET A 578 18.50 13.26 46.98
C MET A 578 18.82 14.17 45.81
N LEU A 579 17.79 14.69 45.15
CA LEU A 579 17.92 15.60 44.01
C LEU A 579 16.73 16.57 43.98
N ASP A 580 17.03 17.85 43.80
CA ASP A 580 16.09 18.87 43.35
C ASP A 580 16.61 19.46 42.05
N ALA A 581 15.78 19.45 41.02
CA ALA A 581 16.14 19.95 39.70
C ALA A 581 15.22 21.10 39.27
N LYS A 582 15.81 22.14 38.65
CA LYS A 582 15.10 23.34 38.18
C LYS A 582 14.22 23.98 39.26
N ASN A 583 14.72 24.03 40.49
CA ASN A 583 14.10 24.70 41.64
C ASN A 583 12.69 24.13 41.93
N GLY A 584 12.62 22.83 42.22
CA GLY A 584 11.38 22.12 42.51
C GLY A 584 10.54 21.78 41.28
N PHE A 585 11.12 21.79 40.07
CA PHE A 585 10.43 21.22 38.91
C PHE A 585 10.37 19.69 38.99
N PHE A 586 11.49 19.07 39.37
CA PHE A 586 11.56 17.64 39.65
C PHE A 586 12.28 17.44 40.98
N GLN A 587 11.76 16.54 41.82
CA GLN A 587 12.37 16.20 43.09
C GLN A 587 12.35 14.70 43.35
N LEU A 588 13.49 14.17 43.79
CA LEU A 588 13.66 12.82 44.33
C LEU A 588 14.03 12.94 45.80
N GLN A 589 13.21 12.38 46.66
CA GLN A 589 13.48 12.22 48.08
C GLN A 589 13.60 10.73 48.41
N ALA A 590 14.42 10.39 49.39
CA ALA A 590 14.44 9.04 49.92
C ALA A 590 14.59 9.02 51.44
N ARG A 591 13.96 8.01 52.04
CA ARG A 591 13.96 7.76 53.49
C ARG A 591 14.91 6.63 53.80
N THR A 592 15.69 6.82 54.85
CA THR A 592 16.53 5.80 55.45
C THR A 592 15.99 5.34 56.79
N ARG A 593 16.29 4.10 57.16
CA ARG A 593 16.04 3.54 58.49
C ARG A 593 17.26 2.78 58.97
N LEU A 594 17.33 2.45 60.26
CA LEU A 594 18.38 1.57 60.78
C LEU A 594 18.34 0.20 60.07
N ALA A 595 19.51 -0.29 59.71
CA ALA A 595 19.70 -1.65 59.20
C ALA A 595 19.30 -2.69 60.26
N LYS A 596 19.01 -3.93 59.83
CA LYS A 596 18.77 -5.02 60.79
C LYS A 596 20.09 -5.37 61.50
N GLY A 597 20.10 -5.30 62.84
CA GLY A 597 21.25 -5.59 63.69
C GLY A 597 21.46 -4.52 64.76
N ASP A 598 22.52 -4.65 65.57
CA ASP A 598 22.86 -3.73 66.68
C ASP A 598 23.76 -2.56 66.25
N GLY A 599 23.97 -2.38 64.94
CA GLY A 599 24.80 -1.30 64.38
C GLY A 599 24.06 0.03 64.20
N THR A 600 24.81 1.07 63.84
CA THR A 600 24.28 2.41 63.52
C THR A 600 24.09 2.66 62.03
N ALA A 601 24.39 1.66 61.18
CA ALA A 601 24.24 1.75 59.73
C ALA A 601 22.77 1.95 59.35
N THR A 602 22.53 2.74 58.31
CA THR A 602 21.19 2.96 57.77
C THR A 602 21.03 2.29 56.40
N VAL A 603 19.81 2.12 55.94
CA VAL A 603 19.48 1.60 54.60
C VAL A 603 18.31 2.36 54.02
N PHE A 604 18.26 2.52 52.70
CA PHE A 604 17.10 3.08 52.03
C PHE A 604 15.87 2.19 52.20
N CYS A 605 14.76 2.78 52.62
CA CYS A 605 13.50 2.07 52.82
C CYS A 605 12.28 2.74 52.18
N ALA A 606 12.40 3.95 51.67
CA ALA A 606 11.40 4.53 50.79
C ALA A 606 12.04 5.50 49.80
N ALA A 607 11.41 5.68 48.64
CA ALA A 607 11.74 6.69 47.66
C ALA A 607 10.46 7.37 47.17
N VAL A 608 10.48 8.70 47.02
CA VAL A 608 9.36 9.51 46.52
C VAL A 608 9.88 10.39 45.40
N VAL A 609 9.17 10.40 44.28
CA VAL A 609 9.51 11.20 43.10
C VAL A 609 8.31 11.98 42.61
N LYS A 610 8.56 13.22 42.19
CA LYS A 610 7.55 14.11 41.65
C LYS A 610 8.15 15.03 40.59
N GLU A 611 7.50 15.10 39.44
CA GLU A 611 7.64 16.19 38.49
C GLU A 611 6.45 17.16 38.61
N ARG A 612 6.68 18.44 38.30
CA ARG A 612 5.66 19.46 38.27
C ARG A 612 4.54 19.06 37.31
N ASN A 613 3.29 19.16 37.78
CA ASN A 613 2.07 18.81 37.04
C ASN A 613 1.94 17.32 36.63
N THR A 614 2.74 16.41 37.19
CA THR A 614 2.55 14.96 37.03
C THR A 614 1.99 14.33 38.30
N SER A 615 1.74 13.01 38.33
CA SER A 615 1.44 12.29 39.59
C SER A 615 2.68 12.14 40.47
N LYS A 616 2.49 12.05 41.80
CA LYS A 616 3.51 11.72 42.79
C LYS A 616 3.64 10.21 42.88
N VAL A 617 4.86 9.67 42.78
CA VAL A 617 5.10 8.22 42.86
C VAL A 617 5.98 7.92 44.07
N GLN A 618 5.53 7.00 44.92
CA GLN A 618 6.26 6.60 46.12
C GLN A 618 6.38 5.08 46.21
N VAL A 619 7.58 4.60 46.54
CA VAL A 619 7.86 3.18 46.78
C VAL A 619 8.33 3.02 48.21
N ASN A 620 7.68 2.15 48.99
CA ASN A 620 8.05 1.81 50.36
C ASN A 620 8.50 0.36 50.44
N LEU A 621 9.55 0.09 51.20
CA LEU A 621 10.03 -1.25 51.52
C LEU A 621 9.49 -1.72 52.88
N GLU A 622 8.69 -2.77 52.86
CA GLU A 622 8.12 -3.37 54.07
C GLU A 622 9.19 -4.02 54.94
N ARG A 623 8.99 -3.98 56.26
CA ARG A 623 10.01 -4.38 57.24
C ARG A 623 10.14 -5.90 57.39
N GLN A 624 9.05 -6.63 57.20
CA GLN A 624 8.94 -8.05 57.54
C GLN A 624 8.96 -8.96 56.31
N ALA A 625 8.43 -8.53 55.16
CA ALA A 625 8.27 -9.39 53.99
C ALA A 625 9.29 -9.14 52.86
N GLY A 626 10.07 -8.06 52.90
CA GLY A 626 10.87 -7.64 51.73
C GLY A 626 10.01 -7.15 50.55
N ASN A 627 8.69 -7.20 50.68
CA ASN A 627 7.75 -6.67 49.71
C ASN A 627 7.85 -5.15 49.64
N MET A 628 7.56 -4.63 48.46
CA MET A 628 7.45 -3.20 48.24
C MET A 628 5.98 -2.82 48.06
N THR A 629 5.60 -1.64 48.56
CA THR A 629 4.30 -1.00 48.32
C THR A 629 4.50 0.22 47.44
N LEU A 630 3.71 0.31 46.37
CA LEU A 630 3.74 1.40 45.40
C LEU A 630 2.52 2.30 45.60
N PHE A 631 2.76 3.60 45.71
CA PHE A 631 1.73 4.62 45.88
C PHE A 631 1.76 5.59 44.69
N ILE A 632 0.59 5.92 44.18
CA ILE A 632 0.37 6.97 43.17
C ILE A 632 -0.57 8.00 43.78
N ASP A 633 -0.11 9.25 43.90
CA ASP A 633 -0.86 10.34 44.53
C ASP A 633 -1.45 9.95 45.91
N GLU A 634 -0.64 9.25 46.71
CA GLU A 634 -0.96 8.76 48.07
C GLU A 634 -1.90 7.55 48.15
N GLU A 635 -2.39 7.05 47.02
CA GLU A 635 -3.20 5.83 46.96
C GLU A 635 -2.34 4.61 46.62
N ILE A 636 -2.63 3.48 47.26
CA ILE A 636 -1.93 2.21 46.99
C ILE A 636 -2.33 1.70 45.60
N LEU A 637 -1.34 1.46 44.75
CA LEU A 637 -1.54 0.81 43.45
C LEU A 637 -1.34 -0.70 43.58
N ASP A 638 -2.34 -1.47 43.13
CA ASP A 638 -2.17 -2.91 42.89
C ASP A 638 -1.28 -3.14 41.66
N TYR A 639 0.01 -3.38 41.94
CA TYR A 639 1.04 -3.55 40.92
C TYR A 639 1.18 -4.98 40.41
N TYR A 640 0.37 -5.95 40.86
CA TYR A 640 0.44 -7.33 40.36
C TYR A 640 0.09 -7.43 38.86
N SER A 641 -0.65 -6.45 38.35
CA SER A 641 -0.97 -6.30 36.92
C SER A 641 0.16 -5.68 36.08
N LEU A 642 1.16 -5.04 36.73
CA LEU A 642 2.26 -4.40 36.02
C LEU A 642 3.28 -5.43 35.55
N THR A 643 3.70 -5.31 34.28
CA THR A 643 4.74 -6.14 33.66
C THR A 643 5.97 -5.29 33.33
N ASN A 644 6.91 -5.84 32.57
CA ASN A 644 8.01 -5.05 32.00
C ASN A 644 7.51 -3.97 31.00
N GLN A 645 6.27 -4.09 30.52
CA GLN A 645 5.65 -3.13 29.63
C GLN A 645 5.20 -1.88 30.40
N SER A 646 5.33 -0.74 29.72
CA SER A 646 5.05 0.58 30.25
C SER A 646 3.55 0.87 30.30
N THR A 647 3.01 1.17 31.48
CA THR A 647 1.61 1.59 31.65
C THR A 647 1.55 3.07 31.99
N ARG A 648 0.79 3.85 31.21
CA ARG A 648 0.56 5.28 31.50
C ARG A 648 -0.52 5.41 32.58
N LEU A 649 -0.16 5.98 33.72
CA LEU A 649 -1.06 6.16 34.86
C LEU A 649 -1.51 7.62 34.97
N ASN A 650 -2.81 7.83 35.20
CA ASN A 650 -3.45 9.14 35.33
C ASN A 650 -3.11 10.13 34.20
N GLY A 651 -2.75 9.61 33.01
CA GLY A 651 -2.28 10.39 31.86
C GLY A 651 -0.94 11.11 32.05
N SER A 652 -0.28 10.99 33.21
CA SER A 652 0.76 11.92 33.65
C SER A 652 2.17 11.31 33.76
N VAL A 653 2.27 10.04 34.15
CA VAL A 653 3.54 9.31 34.29
C VAL A 653 3.43 7.92 33.69
N VAL A 654 4.57 7.31 33.36
CA VAL A 654 4.63 5.94 32.86
C VAL A 654 5.30 5.06 33.91
N VAL A 655 4.63 3.98 34.32
CA VAL A 655 5.12 3.05 35.34
C VAL A 655 5.23 1.65 34.75
N SER A 656 6.31 0.95 35.09
CA SER A 656 6.54 -0.45 34.71
C SER A 656 7.19 -1.23 35.85
N ARG A 657 7.11 -2.56 35.76
CA ARG A 657 7.74 -3.51 36.67
C ARG A 657 8.75 -4.37 35.89
N PRO A 658 9.96 -3.85 35.62
CA PRO A 658 10.96 -4.53 34.80
C PRO A 658 11.46 -5.86 35.38
N LYS A 659 11.36 -6.03 36.70
CA LYS A 659 11.66 -7.27 37.44
C LYS A 659 10.66 -7.44 38.57
N GLU A 660 10.50 -8.64 39.10
CA GLU A 660 9.58 -8.91 40.21
C GLU A 660 9.83 -7.99 41.42
N ASN A 661 11.07 -7.65 41.70
CA ASN A 661 11.50 -6.81 42.80
C ASN A 661 11.95 -5.40 42.38
N ALA A 662 11.46 -4.88 41.23
CA ALA A 662 11.81 -3.55 40.76
C ALA A 662 10.62 -2.79 40.19
N PHE A 663 10.52 -1.49 40.52
CA PHE A 663 9.60 -0.56 39.90
C PHE A 663 10.37 0.53 39.18
N ARG A 664 9.88 0.92 38.00
CA ARG A 664 10.42 2.02 37.23
C ARG A 664 9.32 3.01 36.89
N VAL A 665 9.62 4.29 37.06
CA VAL A 665 8.77 5.40 36.68
C VAL A 665 9.53 6.32 35.73
N THR A 666 8.89 6.71 34.64
CA THR A 666 9.38 7.66 33.63
C THR A 666 8.44 8.85 33.57
N PHE A 667 9.01 10.05 33.51
CA PHE A 667 8.28 11.32 33.48
C PHE A 667 8.33 11.99 32.10
N PRO A 668 7.40 12.89 31.76
CA PRO A 668 7.38 13.63 30.49
C PRO A 668 8.66 14.40 30.18
N SER A 669 9.44 14.82 31.18
CA SER A 669 10.75 15.44 30.94
C SER A 669 11.84 14.47 30.45
N GLY A 670 11.56 13.16 30.42
CA GLY A 670 12.50 12.10 30.10
C GLY A 670 13.30 11.58 31.29
N ILE A 671 13.10 12.12 32.50
CA ILE A 671 13.70 11.58 33.73
C ILE A 671 13.06 10.23 34.05
N SER A 672 13.87 9.24 34.42
CA SER A 672 13.38 7.97 34.94
C SER A 672 14.06 7.58 36.25
N VAL A 673 13.30 6.92 37.12
CA VAL A 673 13.78 6.40 38.41
C VAL A 673 13.39 4.95 38.54
N THR A 674 14.37 4.08 38.77
CA THR A 674 14.19 2.66 39.03
C THR A 674 14.53 2.35 40.48
N VAL A 675 13.56 1.82 41.23
CA VAL A 675 13.71 1.39 42.61
C VAL A 675 13.69 -0.14 42.64
N THR A 676 14.76 -0.75 43.12
CA THR A 676 14.92 -2.21 43.20
C THR A 676 15.16 -2.61 44.64
N GLU A 677 14.46 -3.63 45.13
CA GLU A 677 14.78 -4.25 46.41
C GLU A 677 16.00 -5.16 46.26
N VAL A 678 16.99 -4.97 47.13
CA VAL A 678 18.21 -5.78 47.18
C VAL A 678 18.52 -6.11 48.65
N LYS A 679 18.28 -7.36 49.05
CA LYS A 679 18.64 -7.90 50.37
C LYS A 679 18.11 -7.08 51.55
N GLY A 680 16.87 -6.60 51.46
CA GLY A 680 16.19 -5.85 52.52
C GLY A 680 16.51 -4.35 52.55
N ALA A 681 17.11 -3.82 51.50
CA ALA A 681 17.35 -2.40 51.26
C ALA A 681 16.89 -2.00 49.85
N LEU A 682 16.59 -0.71 49.63
CA LEU A 682 16.31 -0.20 48.30
C LEU A 682 17.61 0.26 47.61
N SER A 683 17.73 -0.11 46.34
CA SER A 683 18.67 0.46 45.37
C SER A 683 17.87 1.39 44.46
N ILE A 684 18.30 2.64 44.32
CA ILE A 684 17.64 3.67 43.53
C ILE A 684 18.58 4.06 42.39
N LEU A 685 18.13 3.92 41.15
CA LEU A 685 18.84 4.34 39.94
C LEU A 685 18.07 5.48 39.30
N LEU A 686 18.73 6.62 39.11
CA LEU A 686 18.22 7.78 38.40
C LEU A 686 18.84 7.82 37.00
N ALA A 687 18.03 8.07 35.97
CA ALA A 687 18.46 8.41 34.63
C ALA A 687 17.94 9.81 34.29
N MET A 688 18.85 10.75 34.01
CA MET A 688 18.53 12.16 33.82
C MET A 688 18.97 12.69 32.45
N PRO A 689 18.07 13.32 31.66
CA PRO A 689 18.43 13.94 30.40
C PRO A 689 19.35 15.15 30.58
N LYS A 690 20.32 15.34 29.67
CA LYS A 690 21.32 16.42 29.73
C LYS A 690 20.74 17.84 29.73
N SER A 691 19.47 18.01 29.37
CA SER A 691 18.74 19.28 29.49
C SER A 691 18.59 19.79 30.94
N PHE A 692 18.91 18.97 31.94
CA PHE A 692 18.95 19.35 33.37
C PHE A 692 20.36 19.62 33.91
N ARG A 693 21.39 19.56 33.07
CA ARG A 693 22.76 19.92 33.47
C ARG A 693 22.80 21.36 34.00
N ASN A 694 23.64 21.59 35.00
CA ASN A 694 23.81 22.84 35.75
C ASN A 694 22.57 23.31 36.53
N GLN A 695 21.57 22.43 36.72
CA GLN A 695 20.28 22.80 37.31
C GLN A 695 19.86 21.87 38.45
N THR A 696 20.81 21.14 39.03
CA THR A 696 20.55 20.20 40.13
C THR A 696 21.16 20.68 41.45
N ARG A 697 20.62 20.16 42.55
CA ARG A 697 21.17 20.30 43.90
C ARG A 697 20.71 19.13 44.77
N GLY A 698 21.35 18.94 45.91
CA GLY A 698 21.02 17.87 46.87
C GLY A 698 22.17 16.86 46.99
N LEU A 699 21.88 15.68 47.52
CA LEU A 699 22.89 14.64 47.73
C LEU A 699 23.50 14.09 46.42
N LEU A 700 22.83 14.27 45.27
CA LEU A 700 23.35 13.87 43.96
C LEU A 700 24.14 14.96 43.21
N GLY A 701 24.41 16.10 43.86
CA GLY A 701 25.33 17.12 43.34
C GLY A 701 24.71 18.18 42.42
N THR A 702 25.56 19.03 41.84
CA THR A 702 25.21 20.21 41.01
C THR A 702 25.12 19.90 39.51
N TRP A 703 25.59 18.72 39.11
CA TRP A 703 25.65 18.20 37.75
C TRP A 703 26.14 19.22 36.72
N ASN A 704 27.38 19.65 36.86
CA ASN A 704 28.02 20.60 35.96
C ASN A 704 29.25 20.02 35.25
N GLY A 705 29.61 18.77 35.54
CA GLY A 705 30.81 18.07 35.08
C GLY A 705 31.99 18.20 36.04
N ASN A 706 31.80 18.74 37.25
CA ASN A 706 32.85 19.02 38.22
C ASN A 706 32.57 18.38 39.59
N GLN A 707 33.16 17.22 39.81
CA GLN A 707 33.05 16.48 41.08
C GLN A 707 33.52 17.24 42.33
N THR A 708 34.30 18.33 42.18
CA THR A 708 34.83 19.06 43.33
C THR A 708 33.80 19.92 44.03
N ASP A 709 32.68 20.25 43.37
CA ASP A 709 31.60 21.06 43.93
C ASP A 709 30.31 20.28 44.20
N ASP A 710 30.33 18.96 44.03
CA ASP A 710 29.18 18.10 44.30
C ASP A 710 28.74 18.11 45.77
N LEU A 711 29.65 18.41 46.70
CA LEU A 711 29.34 18.55 48.13
C LEU A 711 28.93 19.99 48.49
N THR A 712 28.07 20.59 47.66
CA THR A 712 27.49 21.91 47.88
C THR A 712 26.23 21.80 48.74
N THR A 713 26.24 22.43 49.92
CA THR A 713 25.08 22.44 50.81
C THR A 713 23.91 23.23 50.21
N PRO A 714 22.67 23.06 50.73
CA PRO A 714 21.54 23.89 50.30
C PRO A 714 21.73 25.39 50.55
N SER A 715 22.61 25.81 51.46
CA SER A 715 23.00 27.21 51.70
C SER A 715 24.04 27.73 50.69
N GLY A 716 24.63 26.86 49.86
CA GLY A 716 25.65 27.21 48.87
C GLY A 716 27.09 27.03 49.34
N ASP A 717 27.32 26.44 50.52
CA ASP A 717 28.67 26.18 51.04
C ASP A 717 29.24 24.93 50.38
N VAL A 718 30.44 25.03 49.79
CA VAL A 718 31.10 23.91 49.13
C VAL A 718 32.10 23.25 50.09
N LEU A 719 31.94 21.95 50.34
CA LEU A 719 32.95 21.17 51.05
C LEU A 719 34.05 20.69 50.08
N PRO A 720 35.29 20.50 50.56
CA PRO A 720 36.35 19.88 49.76
C PRO A 720 35.94 18.50 49.26
N ALA A 721 36.34 18.15 48.04
CA ALA A 721 36.04 16.83 47.47
C ALA A 721 36.61 15.67 48.32
N ASP A 722 37.70 15.88 49.04
CA ASP A 722 38.34 14.92 49.95
C ASP A 722 37.86 15.05 51.40
N ALA A 723 36.71 15.72 51.62
CA ALA A 723 36.11 15.85 52.95
C ALA A 723 35.95 14.50 53.65
N SER A 724 36.23 14.48 54.96
CA SER A 724 36.11 13.28 55.77
C SER A 724 34.65 12.80 55.83
N SER A 725 34.43 11.50 56.04
CA SER A 725 33.06 10.96 56.21
C SER A 725 32.29 11.67 57.33
N ARG A 726 33.00 12.20 58.35
CA ARG A 726 32.41 13.00 59.42
C ARG A 726 31.91 14.35 58.92
N ASP A 727 32.72 15.06 58.13
CA ASP A 727 32.32 16.35 57.53
C ASP A 727 31.18 16.15 56.53
N ILE A 728 31.29 15.14 55.66
CA ILE A 728 30.21 14.76 54.73
C ILE A 728 28.93 14.50 55.50
N HIS A 729 28.97 13.78 56.63
CA HIS A 729 27.78 13.53 57.41
C HIS A 729 27.21 14.82 58.04
N PHE A 730 27.98 15.52 58.87
CA PHE A 730 27.44 16.60 59.72
C PHE A 730 27.33 17.96 59.02
N ARG A 731 28.21 18.27 58.08
CA ARG A 731 28.28 19.58 57.42
C ARG A 731 27.60 19.60 56.06
N PHE A 732 27.45 18.46 55.40
CA PHE A 732 26.76 18.35 54.10
C PHE A 732 25.46 17.54 54.18
N GLY A 733 25.53 16.22 54.40
CA GLY A 733 24.40 15.32 54.27
C GLY A 733 23.23 15.65 55.21
N GLN A 734 23.51 15.97 56.48
CA GLN A 734 22.46 16.41 57.42
C GLN A 734 21.82 17.77 57.06
N LYS A 735 22.43 18.56 56.17
CA LYS A 735 21.86 19.82 55.67
C LYS A 735 20.85 19.60 54.55
N CYS A 736 20.87 18.44 53.90
CA CYS A 736 19.93 18.06 52.83
C CYS A 736 18.69 17.32 53.37
N LYS A 737 18.46 17.39 54.68
CA LYS A 737 17.35 16.72 55.38
C LYS A 737 16.03 17.41 55.12
#